data_AF-A0AAW4NFT0-F1
#
_entry.id   AF-A0AAW4NFT0-F1
#
_cell.length_a   1.000
_cell.length_b   1.000
_cell.length_c   1.000
_cell.angle_alpha   90.00
_cell.angle_beta   90.00
_cell.angle_gamma   90.00
#
_symmetry.space_group_name_H-M   'P 1'
#
loop_
_entity.id
_entity.type
_entity.pdbx_description
1 polymer ?
#
loop_
_entity_poly.entity_id
_entity_poly.type
_entity_poly.pdbx_seq_one_letter_code
_entity_poly.pdbx_strand_id
1 'polypeptide(L)'
;MGGAKFYRFALFPLMLLMLLFVPTRMVAQTDYDTSVTFSALAGSPEGMSEAENFKKLFDGKKTEGTSSKWCCYFHGSANVIFKASKAGVPVGYTITTGNDNETWGGRNPKSWKLYGNNTDSNDAWELIDEVSEDKVLKDKNYASYEFTCKCSTSYQYFKWEISAVHGGDILQVGEFELKLQTCSHKNTDGSDALGEVIENVEPTCTEHGYTTHKCSLCNSIVKVYKHDVLKPHKLTHHELKDATCTEAGNIEYWQCSVCNKLFSDEATTKEITDATSLVIPAKGHTFDREGNCTVCHYKDSRYALFNLEGITDVTITDNDSYPWKMLDLNADGMSAVSSYFTAESKGLMSNNYGKGHSTSEIEVKFNVVKPILFSFKYLISAKNSNDVFITLNGKLLDEIKGTEQKVYKSILNKGEYTLKLSYNIFDLVGDGNKGADRAFIYDLNTATTISDYVAELDATNTKLTFKKITSNNLESIDLSRLVIVNDKPMVKDMYDIETKNIKNIVFDESFKTYAPTSLEHFFAGCSTLETISGLEYLNTANVTNMYRMFYECNKLSSLDLSNFNTANVTNMEEMFYSCQNLSSLDLSKFNTEKVTNMSGMFYGCQNLSSLDLSKFNTEKVTNMSGMFAGCQKLSSLDLSKFNTKEVKHMNSMFESCSALSSLDLSNFNTANVESMSGMFAGCQKLSSLTLSNFNTANVEFMDNMFNGCSVLTSLDLSNFNTKEVRYMYSMFQACSALTTIYASDEFVTTKVEIGSDMFSGCTKLKGFDSSMIDHKKANCGTDGYFTPGCAYAEFDNATGTLTFRYKGVKPAGAYDLNVESNNPGWEDQKGNIKKVVFDASFAIARPTSCCWWFANCFYLTEIEGIENLNTQNVTDMRDMFTCCYALTSLDVSNFNTQNVEDMTDMFLGCEKLSLLDLSNFNTERVESMSSMFSGCSTLQTIFASDKFFTNQVFDGYGMFQGCENLKGFIDYIPDSDRDNNEYANYKTGYFTKLVGKNGEKKIGATGETLATENLVLDDGKDFVAYEPFAAKDASYSRKIKEDSTWGTLCLPFAIDQSKETECKFYRLTGIDNENECITLESCEEGEIPAGTPVLFKMNKDEQTLSISTKDASIVKEPVAGTNVTKPEAETASDVNLVGSFTKIGGKDNKGLDKNDYIIGKDKFWRVSDLDDGNGVGIKPMRAYIHPAYEYLARAAMLSIGKGEGTTAIDNLNAISNDANAEYYDANGRRTNGLQKGLNIVKRGSKTYKIMVK
;
A
#
# COMPACT_ATOMS: atom_id res chain seq x y z
N MET A 1 -32.15 -3.17 65.58
CA MET A 1 -33.20 -2.26 65.11
C MET A 1 -32.86 -1.81 63.69
N GLY A 2 -33.79 -2.00 62.77
CA GLY A 2 -33.96 -1.20 61.54
C GLY A 2 -33.09 -1.52 60.31
N GLY A 3 -33.71 -2.11 59.27
CA GLY A 3 -33.41 -1.76 57.87
C GLY A 3 -32.86 -2.86 56.96
N ALA A 4 -33.71 -3.81 56.56
CA ALA A 4 -33.40 -4.93 55.67
C ALA A 4 -33.54 -4.60 54.17
N LYS A 5 -32.82 -5.34 53.32
CA LYS A 5 -33.40 -6.11 52.18
C LYS A 5 -32.38 -7.13 51.65
N PHE A 6 -32.74 -8.41 51.79
CA PHE A 6 -32.11 -9.60 51.20
C PHE A 6 -33.07 -10.17 50.15
N TYR A 7 -32.57 -10.80 49.09
CA TYR A 7 -33.29 -11.88 48.40
C TYR A 7 -32.34 -12.99 47.97
N ARG A 8 -32.74 -14.24 48.29
CA ARG A 8 -32.17 -15.52 47.87
C ARG A 8 -33.33 -16.45 47.46
N PHE A 9 -33.08 -17.23 46.40
CA PHE A 9 -33.58 -18.56 46.03
C PHE A 9 -35.09 -18.89 45.87
N ALA A 10 -35.40 -19.32 44.63
CA ALA A 10 -36.12 -20.52 44.16
C ALA A 10 -37.41 -20.99 44.85
N LEU A 11 -38.47 -21.20 44.03
CA LEU A 11 -39.25 -22.46 43.92
C LEU A 11 -40.49 -22.34 42.99
N PHE A 12 -40.75 -23.44 42.27
CA PHE A 12 -42.02 -23.96 41.71
C PHE A 12 -42.59 -23.54 40.33
N PRO A 13 -42.67 -24.49 39.37
CA PRO A 13 -43.71 -24.52 38.34
C PRO A 13 -44.99 -25.13 38.93
N LEU A 14 -46.04 -24.32 39.08
CA LEU A 14 -47.35 -24.77 39.54
C LEU A 14 -48.42 -23.87 38.93
N MET A 15 -48.65 -23.99 37.62
CA MET A 15 -49.80 -23.35 36.93
C MET A 15 -50.16 -24.02 35.59
N LEU A 16 -50.04 -25.36 35.51
CA LEU A 16 -50.60 -26.15 34.39
C LEU A 16 -51.86 -26.94 34.83
N LEU A 17 -52.67 -26.35 35.70
CA LEU A 17 -53.95 -26.91 36.13
C LEU A 17 -55.02 -25.81 36.31
N MET A 18 -55.21 -24.97 35.29
CA MET A 18 -56.36 -24.04 35.18
C MET A 18 -56.72 -23.70 33.72
N LEU A 19 -56.80 -24.70 32.83
CA LEU A 19 -57.44 -24.54 31.52
C LEU A 19 -58.43 -25.66 31.16
N LEU A 20 -58.75 -26.53 32.13
CA LEU A 20 -59.98 -27.30 32.12
C LEU A 20 -61.05 -26.44 32.80
N PHE A 21 -61.73 -25.56 32.07
CA PHE A 21 -63.14 -25.20 32.25
C PHE A 21 -63.52 -24.07 31.27
N VAL A 22 -64.69 -24.26 30.65
CA VAL A 22 -65.56 -23.33 29.90
C VAL A 22 -65.56 -23.53 28.35
N PRO A 23 -66.74 -23.58 27.71
CA PRO A 23 -67.08 -24.62 26.74
C PRO A 23 -67.20 -24.17 25.28
N THR A 24 -67.30 -25.18 24.41
CA THR A 24 -67.81 -25.18 23.04
C THR A 24 -68.70 -23.99 22.66
N ARG A 25 -68.21 -23.14 21.76
CA ARG A 25 -69.07 -22.39 20.84
C ARG A 25 -69.03 -23.07 19.47
N MET A 26 -70.11 -23.77 19.14
CA MET A 26 -70.47 -24.03 17.75
C MET A 26 -70.58 -22.67 17.04
N VAL A 27 -69.76 -22.44 16.02
CA VAL A 27 -69.84 -21.26 15.18
C VAL A 27 -71.00 -21.50 14.21
N ALA A 28 -72.13 -20.83 14.44
CA ALA A 28 -73.16 -20.68 13.42
C ALA A 28 -72.58 -19.81 12.29
N GLN A 29 -72.56 -20.32 11.06
CA GLN A 29 -72.23 -19.53 9.88
C GLN A 29 -73.35 -18.51 9.67
N THR A 30 -73.12 -17.26 10.08
CA THR A 30 -74.07 -16.15 9.90
C THR A 30 -74.00 -15.62 8.47
N ASP A 31 -75.12 -15.63 7.74
CA ASP A 31 -75.25 -15.09 6.39
C ASP A 31 -74.89 -13.58 6.35
N TYR A 32 -73.89 -13.18 5.55
CA TYR A 32 -73.52 -11.77 5.32
C TYR A 32 -73.35 -11.48 3.82
N ASP A 33 -73.57 -10.21 3.45
CA ASP A 33 -73.60 -9.76 2.06
C ASP A 33 -72.19 -9.41 1.58
N THR A 34 -71.60 -10.29 0.76
CA THR A 34 -70.26 -10.12 0.20
C THR A 34 -70.18 -9.09 -0.92
N SER A 35 -71.31 -8.48 -1.33
CA SER A 35 -71.32 -7.43 -2.36
C SER A 35 -71.11 -6.02 -1.80
N VAL A 36 -71.10 -5.86 -0.46
CA VAL A 36 -70.84 -4.58 0.19
C VAL A 36 -69.37 -4.21 0.05
N THR A 37 -69.10 -3.00 -0.44
CA THR A 37 -67.75 -2.44 -0.56
C THR A 37 -67.57 -1.32 0.46
N PHE A 38 -66.33 -1.09 0.87
CA PHE A 38 -65.98 -0.09 1.88
C PHE A 38 -65.05 0.97 1.31
N SER A 39 -65.19 2.20 1.78
CA SER A 39 -64.32 3.31 1.36
C SER A 39 -63.88 4.11 2.58
N ALA A 40 -62.58 4.25 2.76
CA ALA A 40 -62.00 5.04 3.85
C ALA A 40 -62.30 6.54 3.64
N LEU A 41 -62.83 7.19 4.67
CA LEU A 41 -63.20 8.60 4.66
C LEU A 41 -62.13 9.47 5.36
N ALA A 42 -61.62 9.01 6.51
CA ALA A 42 -60.58 9.69 7.28
C ALA A 42 -59.82 8.67 8.15
N GLY A 43 -58.56 8.94 8.47
CA GLY A 43 -57.76 8.06 9.33
C GLY A 43 -56.53 8.78 9.88
N SER A 44 -56.07 8.33 11.05
CA SER A 44 -54.88 8.86 11.71
C SER A 44 -54.21 7.76 12.53
N PRO A 45 -52.87 7.57 12.41
CA PRO A 45 -51.93 8.30 11.55
C PRO A 45 -52.08 7.94 10.05
N GLU A 46 -51.61 8.81 9.14
CA GLU A 46 -51.84 8.61 7.69
C GLU A 46 -51.15 7.35 7.13
N GLY A 47 -49.91 7.07 7.54
CA GLY A 47 -49.07 5.99 7.03
C GLY A 47 -47.64 6.48 6.77
N MET A 48 -46.65 5.60 6.78
CA MET A 48 -45.24 5.98 6.53
C MET A 48 -44.96 6.34 5.06
N SER A 49 -45.82 5.90 4.14
CA SER A 49 -45.75 6.21 2.70
C SER A 49 -47.13 6.11 2.04
N GLU A 50 -47.26 6.58 0.80
CA GLU A 50 -48.51 6.46 0.02
C GLU A 50 -48.92 5.00 -0.24
N ALA A 51 -47.93 4.10 -0.33
CA ALA A 51 -48.16 2.66 -0.46
C ALA A 51 -48.57 1.98 0.85
N GLU A 52 -48.37 2.66 1.99
CA GLU A 52 -48.59 2.15 3.35
C GLU A 52 -49.66 2.93 4.12
N ASN A 53 -50.56 3.60 3.40
CA ASN A 53 -51.55 4.51 3.94
C ASN A 53 -52.81 3.79 4.46
N PHE A 54 -53.54 4.34 5.44
CA PHE A 54 -54.79 3.72 5.95
C PHE A 54 -55.83 3.44 4.87
N LYS A 55 -55.82 4.20 3.77
CA LYS A 55 -56.71 4.00 2.61
C LYS A 55 -56.52 2.63 1.95
N LYS A 56 -55.41 1.95 2.21
CA LYS A 56 -55.08 0.63 1.68
C LYS A 56 -55.82 -0.52 2.38
N LEU A 57 -56.39 -0.30 3.55
CA LEU A 57 -57.11 -1.32 4.32
C LEU A 57 -58.33 -1.94 3.63
N PHE A 58 -58.82 -1.33 2.55
CA PHE A 58 -60.06 -1.70 1.87
C PHE A 58 -59.87 -1.87 0.35
N ASP A 59 -58.64 -2.07 -0.13
CA ASP A 59 -58.34 -2.22 -1.56
C ASP A 59 -58.31 -3.68 -2.04
N GLY A 60 -58.50 -4.63 -1.12
CA GLY A 60 -58.61 -6.07 -1.39
C GLY A 60 -57.27 -6.76 -1.63
N LYS A 61 -56.14 -6.09 -1.37
CA LYS A 61 -54.79 -6.61 -1.67
C LYS A 61 -54.12 -7.17 -0.43
N LYS A 62 -54.30 -8.48 -0.22
CA LYS A 62 -53.85 -9.17 0.99
C LYS A 62 -52.96 -10.41 0.79
N THR A 63 -52.44 -10.62 -0.43
CA THR A 63 -51.59 -11.77 -0.80
C THR A 63 -50.18 -11.36 -1.19
N GLU A 64 -49.21 -12.25 -0.97
CA GLU A 64 -47.80 -12.06 -1.32
C GLU A 64 -47.62 -11.63 -2.80
N GLY A 65 -46.85 -10.56 -3.02
CA GLY A 65 -46.59 -9.99 -4.34
C GLY A 65 -47.62 -8.94 -4.84
N THR A 66 -48.81 -8.88 -4.24
CA THR A 66 -49.82 -7.84 -4.56
C THR A 66 -50.24 -7.00 -3.36
N SER A 67 -49.84 -7.37 -2.14
CA SER A 67 -50.30 -6.80 -0.88
C SER A 67 -50.04 -5.31 -0.72
N SER A 68 -51.03 -4.61 -0.17
CA SER A 68 -50.89 -3.28 0.40
C SER A 68 -50.98 -3.38 1.93
N LYS A 69 -50.67 -2.30 2.67
CA LYS A 69 -50.79 -2.28 4.13
C LYS A 69 -51.03 -0.87 4.65
N TRP A 70 -51.51 -0.75 5.88
CA TRP A 70 -51.37 0.44 6.69
C TRP A 70 -50.24 0.24 7.69
N CYS A 71 -49.14 0.98 7.52
CA CYS A 71 -47.99 0.95 8.43
C CYS A 71 -47.72 2.37 8.95
N CYS A 72 -47.71 2.55 10.28
CA CYS A 72 -47.48 3.86 10.88
C CYS A 72 -46.85 3.78 12.28
N TYR A 73 -46.24 4.89 12.73
CA TYR A 73 -45.80 5.01 14.11
C TYR A 73 -47.01 5.10 15.05
N PHE A 74 -47.06 4.21 16.04
CA PHE A 74 -48.18 4.08 16.97
C PHE A 74 -47.87 4.82 18.27
N HIS A 75 -48.44 6.01 18.43
CA HIS A 75 -48.28 6.85 19.62
C HIS A 75 -49.51 6.77 20.55
N GLY A 76 -49.91 5.55 20.90
CA GLY A 76 -50.98 5.28 21.88
C GLY A 76 -52.40 5.22 21.32
N SER A 77 -52.66 5.64 20.08
CA SER A 77 -53.94 5.42 19.39
C SER A 77 -53.82 5.52 17.88
N ALA A 78 -54.59 4.72 17.14
CA ALA A 78 -54.80 4.85 15.70
C ALA A 78 -56.27 4.61 15.36
N ASN A 79 -56.83 5.31 14.38
CA ASN A 79 -58.22 5.09 13.97
C ASN A 79 -58.45 5.31 12.48
N VAL A 80 -59.47 4.63 11.95
CA VAL A 80 -59.97 4.81 10.59
C VAL A 80 -61.50 4.88 10.58
N ILE A 81 -62.04 5.88 9.90
CA ILE A 81 -63.45 6.06 9.62
C ILE A 81 -63.70 5.66 8.18
N PHE A 82 -64.67 4.78 7.95
CA PHE A 82 -64.99 4.24 6.64
C PHE A 82 -66.50 4.09 6.43
N LYS A 83 -66.91 4.14 5.17
CA LYS A 83 -68.32 4.05 4.76
C LYS A 83 -68.56 2.75 3.99
N ALA A 84 -69.65 2.06 4.34
CA ALA A 84 -70.17 0.95 3.56
C ALA A 84 -71.03 1.44 2.38
N SER A 85 -70.95 0.75 1.25
CA SER A 85 -71.77 1.05 0.06
C SER A 85 -73.28 0.94 0.33
N LYS A 86 -73.67 0.13 1.32
CA LYS A 86 -75.05 -0.01 1.83
C LYS A 86 -75.05 -0.26 3.35
N ALA A 87 -76.06 0.26 4.05
CA ALA A 87 -76.25 0.00 5.47
C ALA A 87 -76.54 -1.49 5.74
N GLY A 88 -75.94 -2.05 6.78
CA GLY A 88 -76.19 -3.43 7.21
C GLY A 88 -75.82 -3.67 8.67
N VAL A 89 -76.33 -4.77 9.23
CA VAL A 89 -76.05 -5.19 10.61
C VAL A 89 -74.69 -5.89 10.65
N PRO A 90 -73.70 -5.40 11.42
CA PRO A 90 -72.40 -6.05 11.53
C PRO A 90 -72.50 -7.39 12.26
N VAL A 91 -72.09 -8.46 11.59
CA VAL A 91 -72.09 -9.82 12.16
C VAL A 91 -70.67 -10.36 12.41
N GLY A 92 -69.65 -9.69 11.88
CA GLY A 92 -68.24 -9.98 12.12
C GLY A 92 -67.31 -9.12 11.27
N TYR A 93 -66.00 -9.31 11.42
CA TYR A 93 -64.97 -8.70 10.58
C TYR A 93 -63.72 -9.59 10.53
N THR A 94 -62.92 -9.38 9.50
CA THR A 94 -61.65 -10.08 9.28
C THR A 94 -60.52 -9.06 9.31
N ILE A 95 -59.45 -9.37 10.02
CA ILE A 95 -58.20 -8.60 10.02
C ILE A 95 -57.11 -9.44 9.36
N THR A 96 -56.47 -8.90 8.33
CA THR A 96 -55.29 -9.53 7.70
C THR A 96 -54.01 -8.81 8.11
N THR A 97 -53.00 -9.57 8.52
CA THR A 97 -51.70 -9.04 8.96
C THR A 97 -50.83 -8.57 7.78
N GLY A 98 -49.94 -7.60 8.04
CA GLY A 98 -49.04 -7.05 7.02
C GLY A 98 -47.90 -8.01 6.63
N ASN A 99 -47.11 -7.62 5.63
CA ASN A 99 -46.09 -8.46 5.01
C ASN A 99 -44.75 -8.57 5.75
N ASP A 100 -44.55 -7.81 6.83
CA ASP A 100 -43.32 -7.82 7.63
C ASP A 100 -43.58 -8.07 9.13
N ASN A 101 -44.79 -8.52 9.47
CA ASN A 101 -45.19 -8.80 10.85
C ASN A 101 -44.41 -9.97 11.44
N GLU A 102 -44.04 -10.98 10.65
CA GLU A 102 -43.22 -12.12 11.08
C GLU A 102 -41.77 -11.70 11.38
N THR A 103 -41.23 -10.76 10.62
CA THR A 103 -39.86 -10.25 10.75
C THR A 103 -39.69 -9.34 11.96
N TRP A 104 -40.70 -8.54 12.29
CA TRP A 104 -40.61 -7.46 13.27
C TRP A 104 -41.71 -7.52 14.33
N GLY A 105 -42.00 -8.72 14.84
CA GLY A 105 -43.15 -9.04 15.71
C GLY A 105 -43.54 -7.97 16.75
N GLY A 106 -44.83 -7.93 17.07
CA GLY A 106 -45.43 -6.95 17.97
C GLY A 106 -46.27 -5.87 17.28
N ARG A 107 -46.22 -5.76 15.94
CA ARG A 107 -46.86 -4.66 15.19
C ARG A 107 -48.37 -4.80 14.97
N ASN A 108 -48.94 -5.95 15.32
CA ASN A 108 -50.38 -6.20 15.19
C ASN A 108 -51.21 -5.40 16.22
N PRO A 109 -52.47 -5.04 15.91
CA PRO A 109 -53.41 -4.53 16.90
C PRO A 109 -53.56 -5.52 18.05
N LYS A 110 -53.47 -5.04 19.29
CA LYS A 110 -53.66 -5.80 20.52
C LYS A 110 -54.96 -5.44 21.21
N SER A 111 -55.46 -4.22 21.05
CA SER A 111 -56.75 -3.80 21.60
C SER A 111 -57.40 -2.77 20.69
N TRP A 112 -58.69 -2.92 20.43
CA TRP A 112 -59.44 -2.04 19.55
C TRP A 112 -60.94 -2.06 19.82
N LYS A 113 -61.63 -1.04 19.32
CA LYS A 113 -63.08 -0.86 19.36
C LYS A 113 -63.61 -0.58 17.96
N LEU A 114 -64.73 -1.19 17.61
CA LEU A 114 -65.45 -0.93 16.37
C LEU A 114 -66.77 -0.22 16.71
N TYR A 115 -67.06 0.87 16.02
CA TYR A 115 -68.25 1.68 16.22
C TYR A 115 -69.05 1.86 14.93
N GLY A 116 -70.36 2.08 15.05
CA GLY A 116 -71.30 2.32 13.96
C GLY A 116 -72.04 3.66 14.12
N ASN A 117 -72.38 4.29 13.00
CA ASN A 117 -73.20 5.51 12.93
C ASN A 117 -74.00 5.52 11.62
N ASN A 118 -75.15 6.22 11.61
CA ASN A 118 -76.03 6.41 10.45
C ASN A 118 -76.24 7.88 10.05
N THR A 119 -75.69 8.82 10.81
CA THR A 119 -75.72 10.26 10.52
C THR A 119 -74.35 10.69 9.99
N ASP A 120 -74.29 11.61 9.02
CA ASP A 120 -73.00 12.05 8.46
C ASP A 120 -72.21 13.02 9.38
N SER A 121 -72.73 13.28 10.59
CA SER A 121 -72.12 14.15 11.60
C SER A 121 -71.28 13.39 12.63
N ASN A 122 -70.19 14.01 13.10
CA ASN A 122 -69.16 13.40 13.97
C ASN A 122 -69.57 13.05 15.41
N ASP A 123 -70.79 13.36 15.87
CA ASP A 123 -71.05 13.50 17.32
C ASP A 123 -71.86 12.35 17.97
N ALA A 124 -72.16 11.24 17.28
CA ALA A 124 -72.85 10.08 17.90
C ALA A 124 -72.43 8.70 17.34
N TRP A 125 -71.27 8.17 17.78
CA TRP A 125 -70.81 6.81 17.46
C TRP A 125 -71.28 5.78 18.49
N GLU A 126 -71.90 4.68 18.05
CA GLU A 126 -72.35 3.57 18.91
C GLU A 126 -71.36 2.40 18.86
N LEU A 127 -70.99 1.83 20.02
CA LEU A 127 -70.03 0.73 20.10
C LEU A 127 -70.65 -0.58 19.59
N ILE A 128 -70.03 -1.20 18.59
CA ILE A 128 -70.42 -2.49 17.99
C ILE A 128 -69.68 -3.64 18.65
N ASP A 129 -68.36 -3.50 18.79
CA ASP A 129 -67.49 -4.55 19.32
C ASP A 129 -66.26 -3.95 20.02
N GLU A 130 -65.75 -4.63 21.04
CA GLU A 130 -64.56 -4.25 21.79
C GLU A 130 -63.70 -5.47 22.07
N VAL A 131 -62.46 -5.43 21.60
CA VAL A 131 -61.43 -6.45 21.85
C VAL A 131 -60.34 -5.81 22.70
N SER A 132 -60.07 -6.41 23.86
CA SER A 132 -58.98 -6.01 24.75
C SER A 132 -58.01 -7.17 24.90
N GLU A 133 -56.71 -6.88 24.82
CA GLU A 133 -55.62 -7.85 24.96
C GLU A 133 -55.77 -9.09 24.06
N ASP A 134 -55.91 -8.86 22.75
CA ASP A 134 -56.03 -9.93 21.76
C ASP A 134 -54.84 -10.89 21.85
N LYS A 135 -55.13 -12.17 21.61
CA LYS A 135 -54.15 -13.27 21.54
C LYS A 135 -54.33 -14.12 20.28
N VAL A 136 -55.26 -13.72 19.42
CA VAL A 136 -55.65 -14.47 18.23
C VAL A 136 -54.75 -14.09 17.06
N LEU A 137 -54.52 -12.79 16.84
CA LEU A 137 -53.56 -12.27 15.88
C LEU A 137 -52.16 -12.79 16.24
N LYS A 138 -51.48 -13.35 15.24
CA LYS A 138 -50.07 -13.77 15.37
C LYS A 138 -49.20 -12.91 14.46
N ASP A 139 -47.95 -12.78 14.83
CA ASP A 139 -46.91 -12.16 14.02
C ASP A 139 -46.51 -13.08 12.86
N LYS A 140 -47.43 -13.22 11.91
CA LYS A 140 -47.27 -14.01 10.69
C LYS A 140 -47.66 -13.13 9.51
N ASN A 141 -46.96 -13.20 8.40
CA ASN A 141 -47.28 -12.38 7.24
C ASN A 141 -48.55 -12.87 6.52
N TYR A 142 -49.39 -11.94 6.04
CA TYR A 142 -50.58 -12.20 5.20
C TYR A 142 -51.65 -13.12 5.81
N ALA A 143 -51.65 -13.29 7.13
CA ALA A 143 -52.55 -14.17 7.84
C ALA A 143 -53.86 -13.44 8.18
N SER A 144 -55.01 -14.05 7.85
CA SER A 144 -56.34 -13.47 8.10
C SER A 144 -57.00 -14.11 9.32
N TYR A 145 -57.55 -13.28 10.19
CA TYR A 145 -58.17 -13.68 11.45
C TYR A 145 -59.59 -13.13 11.54
N GLU A 146 -60.51 -13.97 12.02
CA GLU A 146 -61.94 -13.73 12.00
C GLU A 146 -62.46 -13.37 13.39
N PHE A 147 -63.27 -12.31 13.46
CA PHE A 147 -63.89 -11.81 14.68
C PHE A 147 -65.39 -11.69 14.47
N THR A 148 -66.18 -12.07 15.48
CA THR A 148 -67.66 -12.07 15.40
C THR A 148 -68.24 -10.87 16.13
N CYS A 149 -69.13 -10.11 15.51
CA CYS A 149 -69.84 -9.00 16.14
C CYS A 149 -71.20 -9.47 16.66
N LYS A 150 -71.60 -8.98 17.84
CA LYS A 150 -72.98 -9.15 18.34
C LYS A 150 -73.73 -7.84 18.21
N CYS A 151 -74.13 -7.53 16.99
CA CYS A 151 -74.94 -6.36 16.70
C CYS A 151 -76.31 -6.78 16.14
N SER A 152 -77.36 -6.05 16.51
CA SER A 152 -78.69 -6.17 15.91
C SER A 152 -79.09 -4.93 15.12
N THR A 153 -78.30 -3.85 15.21
CA THR A 153 -78.55 -2.55 14.58
C THR A 153 -77.79 -2.42 13.27
N SER A 154 -78.45 -1.86 12.25
CA SER A 154 -77.87 -1.64 10.93
C SER A 154 -77.17 -0.28 10.87
N TYR A 155 -75.93 -0.23 10.38
CA TYR A 155 -75.14 1.00 10.24
C TYR A 155 -74.59 1.18 8.82
N GLN A 156 -74.38 2.43 8.39
CA GLN A 156 -73.72 2.75 7.11
C GLN A 156 -72.29 3.29 7.27
N TYR A 157 -71.99 3.98 8.37
CA TYR A 157 -70.68 4.55 8.67
C TYR A 157 -70.06 3.81 9.85
N PHE A 158 -68.76 3.57 9.78
CA PHE A 158 -68.02 2.80 10.78
C PHE A 158 -66.74 3.52 11.19
N LYS A 159 -66.36 3.36 12.46
CA LYS A 159 -65.07 3.82 13.00
C LYS A 159 -64.39 2.65 13.68
N TRP A 160 -63.19 2.31 13.24
CA TRP A 160 -62.33 1.32 13.90
C TRP A 160 -61.19 2.05 14.61
N GLU A 161 -61.08 1.85 15.92
CA GLU A 161 -60.19 2.59 16.81
C GLU A 161 -59.30 1.61 17.59
N ILE A 162 -58.00 1.65 17.33
CA ILE A 162 -56.97 0.80 17.91
C ILE A 162 -56.28 1.56 19.04
N SER A 163 -56.26 0.96 20.23
CA SER A 163 -55.74 1.57 21.46
C SER A 163 -54.45 0.93 21.98
N ALA A 164 -54.07 -0.25 21.48
CA ALA A 164 -52.79 -0.87 21.79
C ALA A 164 -52.31 -1.79 20.65
N VAL A 165 -50.99 -1.98 20.56
CA VAL A 165 -50.31 -2.98 19.71
C VAL A 165 -49.57 -4.00 20.56
N HIS A 166 -49.23 -5.16 19.99
CA HIS A 166 -48.64 -6.28 20.73
C HIS A 166 -47.23 -5.97 21.30
N GLY A 167 -46.49 -5.06 20.67
CA GLY A 167 -45.20 -4.56 21.14
C GLY A 167 -44.57 -3.55 20.17
N GLY A 168 -43.74 -2.64 20.72
CA GLY A 168 -43.06 -1.59 19.96
C GLY A 168 -43.93 -0.38 19.60
N ASP A 169 -43.35 0.54 18.83
CA ASP A 169 -43.95 1.84 18.50
C ASP A 169 -44.49 1.91 17.06
N ILE A 170 -44.77 0.77 16.43
CA ILE A 170 -45.23 0.68 15.03
C ILE A 170 -46.48 -0.20 14.94
N LEU A 171 -47.53 0.29 14.27
CA LEU A 171 -48.73 -0.45 13.90
C LEU A 171 -48.65 -0.87 12.43
N GLN A 172 -48.93 -2.14 12.13
CA GLN A 172 -48.98 -2.65 10.77
C GLN A 172 -50.15 -3.64 10.55
N VAL A 173 -51.07 -3.29 9.63
CA VAL A 173 -52.24 -4.09 9.25
C VAL A 173 -52.35 -4.16 7.73
N GLY A 174 -52.58 -5.33 7.15
CA GLY A 174 -52.74 -5.53 5.71
C GLY A 174 -54.10 -5.09 5.19
N GLU A 175 -55.18 -5.73 5.65
CA GLU A 175 -56.55 -5.51 5.18
C GLU A 175 -57.56 -5.60 6.34
N PHE A 176 -58.66 -4.84 6.27
CA PHE A 176 -59.79 -4.94 7.19
C PHE A 176 -61.12 -5.14 6.44
N GLU A 177 -61.75 -6.30 6.61
CA GLU A 177 -63.00 -6.65 5.92
C GLU A 177 -64.17 -6.75 6.91
N LEU A 178 -65.14 -5.84 6.83
CA LEU A 178 -66.34 -5.87 7.68
C LEU A 178 -67.46 -6.70 7.04
N LYS A 179 -68.09 -7.58 7.82
CA LYS A 179 -69.16 -8.48 7.37
C LYS A 179 -70.51 -7.93 7.81
N LEU A 180 -71.29 -7.44 6.84
CA LEU A 180 -72.61 -6.86 7.09
C LEU A 180 -73.73 -7.78 6.59
N GLN A 181 -74.71 -8.06 7.45
CA GLN A 181 -75.99 -8.62 7.07
C GLN A 181 -76.94 -7.50 6.64
N THR A 182 -77.24 -7.40 5.36
CA THR A 182 -78.06 -6.32 4.78
C THR A 182 -79.54 -6.71 4.61
N CYS A 183 -79.90 -7.96 4.91
CA CYS A 183 -81.23 -8.54 4.70
C CYS A 183 -81.59 -9.53 5.83
N SER A 184 -82.80 -9.43 6.38
CA SER A 184 -83.32 -10.32 7.44
C SER A 184 -83.83 -11.67 6.92
N HIS A 185 -83.80 -11.89 5.60
CA HIS A 185 -84.40 -13.02 4.89
C HIS A 185 -85.86 -13.30 5.24
N LYS A 186 -86.58 -12.28 5.74
CA LYS A 186 -88.00 -12.31 6.02
C LYS A 186 -88.72 -11.17 5.31
N ASN A 187 -89.89 -11.45 4.76
CA ASN A 187 -90.76 -10.42 4.21
C ASN A 187 -91.30 -9.54 5.36
N THR A 188 -91.88 -8.39 5.04
CA THR A 188 -92.41 -7.43 6.03
C THR A 188 -93.51 -7.99 6.94
N ASP A 189 -94.09 -9.16 6.62
CA ASP A 189 -95.07 -9.89 7.43
C ASP A 189 -94.45 -10.98 8.34
N GLY A 190 -93.12 -11.15 8.32
CA GLY A 190 -92.38 -12.13 9.13
C GLY A 190 -92.23 -13.52 8.49
N SER A 191 -92.85 -13.77 7.33
CA SER A 191 -92.65 -15.00 6.55
C SER A 191 -91.25 -15.08 5.96
N ASP A 192 -90.70 -16.29 5.79
CA ASP A 192 -89.37 -16.45 5.19
C ASP A 192 -89.40 -16.02 3.72
N ALA A 193 -88.47 -15.16 3.33
CA ALA A 193 -88.32 -14.67 1.96
C ALA A 193 -87.44 -15.60 1.12
N LEU A 194 -87.39 -16.88 1.47
CA LEU A 194 -86.61 -17.90 0.77
C LEU A 194 -87.47 -18.51 -0.35
N GLY A 195 -86.99 -18.42 -1.59
CA GLY A 195 -87.66 -19.00 -2.76
C GLY A 195 -87.58 -20.54 -2.78
N GLU A 196 -87.95 -21.15 -3.90
CA GLU A 196 -87.90 -22.61 -4.05
C GLU A 196 -86.49 -23.19 -3.83
N VAL A 197 -86.44 -24.46 -3.43
CA VAL A 197 -85.19 -25.21 -3.22
C VAL A 197 -84.41 -25.24 -4.54
N ILE A 198 -83.17 -24.75 -4.51
CA ILE A 198 -82.24 -24.77 -5.64
C ILE A 198 -81.51 -26.12 -5.70
N GLU A 199 -81.02 -26.61 -4.55
CA GLU A 199 -80.22 -27.83 -4.47
C GLU A 199 -80.52 -28.59 -3.17
N ASN A 200 -80.44 -29.92 -3.22
CA ASN A 200 -80.69 -30.81 -2.08
C ASN A 200 -79.50 -31.77 -1.89
N VAL A 201 -78.84 -31.67 -0.73
CA VAL A 201 -77.63 -32.43 -0.38
C VAL A 201 -77.96 -33.44 0.72
N GLU A 202 -77.51 -34.68 0.56
CA GLU A 202 -77.71 -35.79 1.52
C GLU A 202 -76.61 -35.83 2.60
N PRO A 203 -76.90 -36.35 3.82
CA PRO A 203 -75.93 -36.40 4.93
C PRO A 203 -74.73 -37.32 4.66
N THR A 204 -73.55 -36.90 5.15
CA THR A 204 -72.27 -37.61 5.11
C THR A 204 -71.83 -38.02 6.53
N CYS A 205 -70.59 -38.52 6.69
CA CYS A 205 -70.03 -38.86 8.01
C CYS A 205 -69.51 -37.66 8.81
N THR A 206 -69.58 -36.45 8.26
CA THR A 206 -69.13 -35.21 8.93
C THR A 206 -70.13 -34.06 8.84
N GLU A 207 -71.10 -34.10 7.92
CA GLU A 207 -72.11 -33.05 7.76
C GLU A 207 -73.53 -33.60 7.51
N HIS A 208 -74.52 -32.92 8.11
CA HIS A 208 -75.95 -33.18 7.91
C HIS A 208 -76.38 -32.73 6.50
N GLY A 209 -77.37 -33.42 5.91
CA GLY A 209 -77.92 -33.00 4.63
C GLY A 209 -78.55 -31.60 4.71
N TYR A 210 -78.63 -30.87 3.61
CA TYR A 210 -79.20 -29.51 3.59
C TYR A 210 -79.86 -29.19 2.24
N THR A 211 -80.76 -28.22 2.23
CA THR A 211 -81.33 -27.62 1.02
C THR A 211 -80.88 -26.17 0.88
N THR A 212 -80.62 -25.70 -0.34
CA THR A 212 -80.31 -24.28 -0.62
C THR A 212 -81.53 -23.57 -1.21
N HIS A 213 -81.72 -22.30 -0.88
CA HIS A 213 -82.84 -21.47 -1.35
C HIS A 213 -82.33 -20.10 -1.78
N LYS A 214 -82.91 -19.48 -2.81
CA LYS A 214 -82.55 -18.10 -3.20
C LYS A 214 -83.47 -17.13 -2.47
N CYS A 215 -82.93 -16.22 -1.66
CA CYS A 215 -83.74 -15.21 -0.99
C CYS A 215 -84.26 -14.19 -2.02
N SER A 216 -85.58 -14.00 -2.08
CA SER A 216 -86.24 -13.10 -3.03
C SER A 216 -86.00 -11.61 -2.73
N LEU A 217 -85.52 -11.26 -1.54
CA LEU A 217 -85.27 -9.88 -1.12
C LEU A 217 -83.84 -9.39 -1.41
N CYS A 218 -82.85 -10.27 -1.28
CA CYS A 218 -81.44 -9.91 -1.45
C CYS A 218 -80.71 -10.76 -2.50
N ASN A 219 -81.40 -11.71 -3.15
CA ASN A 219 -80.86 -12.64 -4.14
C ASN A 219 -79.74 -13.57 -3.66
N SER A 220 -79.37 -13.52 -2.38
CA SER A 220 -78.40 -14.44 -1.75
C SER A 220 -78.93 -15.88 -1.73
N ILE A 221 -78.03 -16.86 -1.89
CA ILE A 221 -78.36 -18.28 -1.70
C ILE A 221 -78.17 -18.61 -0.22
N VAL A 222 -79.23 -19.09 0.43
CA VAL A 222 -79.30 -19.40 1.86
C VAL A 222 -79.42 -20.92 2.04
N LYS A 223 -78.61 -21.52 2.95
CA LYS A 223 -78.65 -22.96 3.27
C LYS A 223 -79.58 -23.23 4.46
N VAL A 224 -80.45 -24.23 4.33
CA VAL A 224 -81.32 -24.74 5.39
C VAL A 224 -80.97 -26.21 5.65
N TYR A 225 -80.39 -26.50 6.81
CA TYR A 225 -79.93 -27.85 7.16
C TYR A 225 -81.08 -28.76 7.61
N LYS A 226 -81.08 -30.01 7.13
CA LYS A 226 -82.01 -31.07 7.53
C LYS A 226 -81.63 -31.62 8.91
N HIS A 227 -82.61 -32.02 9.71
CA HIS A 227 -82.42 -32.67 11.01
C HIS A 227 -82.24 -34.21 10.87
N ASP A 228 -81.29 -34.64 10.05
CA ASP A 228 -80.99 -36.07 9.80
C ASP A 228 -79.80 -36.54 10.66
N VAL A 229 -79.49 -37.85 10.79
CA VAL A 229 -78.30 -38.34 11.54
C VAL A 229 -77.11 -38.56 10.58
N LEU A 230 -75.88 -38.22 11.00
CA LEU A 230 -74.64 -38.44 10.22
C LEU A 230 -74.39 -39.93 9.95
N LYS A 231 -73.76 -40.26 8.81
CA LYS A 231 -73.36 -41.64 8.46
C LYS A 231 -72.08 -42.06 9.20
N PRO A 232 -71.82 -43.36 9.48
CA PRO A 232 -70.59 -43.79 10.17
C PRO A 232 -69.31 -43.67 9.31
N HIS A 233 -68.14 -43.53 9.95
CA HIS A 233 -66.81 -43.45 9.31
C HIS A 233 -66.31 -44.82 8.77
N LYS A 234 -65.38 -44.79 7.80
CA LYS A 234 -64.75 -45.98 7.18
C LYS A 234 -63.22 -45.87 7.26
N LEU A 235 -62.55 -46.67 8.09
CA LEU A 235 -61.14 -46.46 8.51
C LEU A 235 -60.09 -47.38 7.84
N THR A 236 -58.84 -46.91 7.79
CA THR A 236 -57.58 -47.61 7.43
C THR A 236 -56.58 -47.47 8.58
N HIS A 237 -55.83 -48.52 8.97
CA HIS A 237 -54.94 -48.53 10.14
C HIS A 237 -53.45 -48.35 9.78
N HIS A 238 -52.71 -47.59 10.59
CA HIS A 238 -51.28 -47.30 10.47
C HIS A 238 -50.55 -47.58 11.79
N GLU A 239 -49.60 -48.52 11.78
CA GLU A 239 -48.85 -48.95 12.96
C GLU A 239 -47.75 -47.96 13.42
N LEU A 240 -47.38 -48.02 14.70
CA LEU A 240 -46.33 -47.20 15.31
C LEU A 240 -44.93 -47.52 14.76
N LYS A 241 -44.12 -46.48 14.53
CA LYS A 241 -42.71 -46.56 14.11
C LYS A 241 -41.85 -45.63 14.98
N ASP A 242 -40.86 -46.16 15.69
CA ASP A 242 -39.99 -45.35 16.56
C ASP A 242 -39.07 -44.40 15.77
N ALA A 243 -38.74 -43.23 16.37
CA ALA A 243 -37.75 -42.29 15.84
C ALA A 243 -36.31 -42.72 16.15
N THR A 244 -35.41 -42.52 15.18
CA THR A 244 -33.96 -42.77 15.29
C THR A 244 -33.17 -41.47 15.45
N CYS A 245 -31.84 -41.52 15.48
CA CYS A 245 -31.00 -40.32 15.55
C CYS A 245 -31.10 -39.43 14.31
N THR A 246 -31.44 -40.00 13.16
CA THR A 246 -31.42 -39.33 11.85
C THR A 246 -32.77 -39.31 11.14
N GLU A 247 -33.71 -40.20 11.52
CA GLU A 247 -35.04 -40.29 10.91
C GLU A 247 -36.14 -40.10 11.96
N ALA A 248 -37.16 -39.33 11.60
CA ALA A 248 -38.37 -39.18 12.40
C ALA A 248 -39.23 -40.45 12.35
N GLY A 249 -39.84 -40.80 13.48
CA GLY A 249 -40.81 -41.90 13.62
C GLY A 249 -42.25 -41.40 13.52
N ASN A 250 -43.22 -42.29 13.75
CA ASN A 250 -44.63 -41.94 13.88
C ASN A 250 -45.36 -42.75 14.97
N ILE A 251 -46.37 -42.17 15.61
CA ILE A 251 -47.27 -42.90 16.50
C ILE A 251 -48.30 -43.73 15.70
N GLU A 252 -49.00 -44.66 16.35
CA GLU A 252 -50.08 -45.46 15.76
C GLU A 252 -51.36 -44.64 15.54
N TYR A 253 -52.05 -44.81 14.41
CA TYR A 253 -53.31 -44.09 14.11
C TYR A 253 -54.18 -44.79 13.03
N TRP A 254 -55.45 -44.37 12.94
CA TRP A 254 -56.43 -44.82 11.93
C TRP A 254 -56.92 -43.62 11.10
N GLN A 255 -57.01 -43.77 9.79
CA GLN A 255 -57.47 -42.71 8.88
C GLN A 255 -58.78 -43.09 8.20
N CYS A 256 -59.78 -42.21 8.26
CA CYS A 256 -61.03 -42.41 7.53
C CYS A 256 -60.83 -42.16 6.03
N SER A 257 -61.10 -43.15 5.18
CA SER A 257 -60.92 -43.07 3.74
C SER A 257 -61.95 -42.17 3.02
N VAL A 258 -62.92 -41.61 3.76
CA VAL A 258 -64.01 -40.79 3.20
C VAL A 258 -63.82 -39.31 3.57
N CYS A 259 -63.48 -39.01 4.82
CA CYS A 259 -63.28 -37.63 5.28
C CYS A 259 -61.81 -37.29 5.60
N ASN A 260 -60.88 -38.24 5.42
CA ASN A 260 -59.45 -38.13 5.70
C ASN A 260 -59.07 -37.78 7.15
N LYS A 261 -60.06 -37.68 8.05
CA LYS A 261 -59.85 -37.48 9.48
C LYS A 261 -59.05 -38.64 10.08
N LEU A 262 -58.15 -38.28 10.99
CA LEU A 262 -57.22 -39.19 11.65
C LEU A 262 -57.75 -39.46 13.06
N PHE A 263 -57.58 -40.68 13.55
CA PHE A 263 -58.09 -41.11 14.84
C PHE A 263 -57.02 -41.90 15.58
N SER A 264 -56.97 -41.77 16.89
CA SER A 264 -56.06 -42.56 17.73
C SER A 264 -56.61 -43.96 18.05
N ASP A 265 -57.81 -44.28 17.60
CA ASP A 265 -58.50 -45.54 17.85
C ASP A 265 -59.50 -45.88 16.73
N GLU A 266 -59.72 -47.18 16.51
CA GLU A 266 -60.66 -47.70 15.51
C GLU A 266 -62.13 -47.33 15.79
N ALA A 267 -62.49 -47.03 17.04
CA ALA A 267 -63.85 -46.63 17.40
C ALA A 267 -64.17 -45.17 17.04
N THR A 268 -63.22 -44.42 16.44
CA THR A 268 -63.34 -43.00 16.08
C THR A 268 -63.66 -42.07 17.24
N THR A 269 -63.36 -42.50 18.48
CA THR A 269 -63.76 -41.76 19.68
C THR A 269 -62.83 -40.56 19.96
N LYS A 270 -61.61 -40.58 19.41
CA LYS A 270 -60.64 -39.47 19.51
C LYS A 270 -60.03 -39.15 18.15
N GLU A 271 -60.43 -38.01 17.60
CA GLU A 271 -59.86 -37.45 16.37
C GLU A 271 -58.50 -36.78 16.66
N ILE A 272 -57.50 -37.10 15.85
CA ILE A 272 -56.18 -36.44 15.82
C ILE A 272 -56.28 -35.28 14.84
N THR A 273 -56.27 -34.05 15.36
CA THR A 273 -56.52 -32.82 14.59
C THR A 273 -55.24 -32.14 14.09
N ASP A 274 -54.08 -32.47 14.67
CA ASP A 274 -52.77 -31.98 14.26
C ASP A 274 -51.94 -33.14 13.69
N ALA A 275 -51.81 -33.20 12.37
CA ALA A 275 -51.04 -34.25 11.70
C ALA A 275 -49.54 -34.21 12.05
N THR A 276 -49.01 -33.09 12.55
CA THR A 276 -47.60 -33.00 12.98
C THR A 276 -47.35 -33.76 14.28
N SER A 277 -48.39 -33.92 15.12
CA SER A 277 -48.34 -34.74 16.34
C SER A 277 -48.20 -36.24 16.04
N LEU A 278 -48.44 -36.66 14.79
CA LEU A 278 -48.16 -38.03 14.36
C LEU A 278 -46.66 -38.30 14.26
N VAL A 279 -45.83 -37.28 14.06
CA VAL A 279 -44.40 -37.41 13.79
C VAL A 279 -43.62 -37.34 15.11
N ILE A 280 -42.83 -38.37 15.39
CA ILE A 280 -41.86 -38.36 16.48
C ILE A 280 -40.54 -37.79 15.90
N PRO A 281 -40.06 -36.60 16.30
CA PRO A 281 -38.86 -36.01 15.72
C PRO A 281 -37.62 -36.89 15.88
N ALA A 282 -36.68 -36.82 14.94
CA ALA A 282 -35.39 -37.50 15.08
C ALA A 282 -34.70 -37.04 16.38
N LYS A 283 -34.12 -37.98 17.13
CA LYS A 283 -33.66 -37.75 18.52
C LYS A 283 -32.40 -36.87 18.64
N GLY A 284 -31.75 -36.52 17.52
CA GLY A 284 -30.45 -35.85 17.52
C GLY A 284 -29.34 -36.74 18.09
N HIS A 285 -28.10 -36.26 18.05
CA HIS A 285 -26.96 -36.99 18.60
C HIS A 285 -26.73 -36.59 20.06
N THR A 286 -26.57 -37.58 20.94
CA THR A 286 -26.10 -37.38 22.33
C THR A 286 -24.71 -37.97 22.44
N PHE A 287 -23.68 -37.14 22.56
CA PHE A 287 -22.28 -37.57 22.47
C PHE A 287 -21.68 -37.94 23.84
N ASP A 288 -20.85 -38.99 23.87
CA ASP A 288 -19.96 -39.32 24.99
C ASP A 288 -18.68 -38.45 24.98
N ARG A 289 -17.77 -38.68 25.93
CA ARG A 289 -16.51 -37.91 26.05
C ARG A 289 -15.56 -38.11 24.85
N GLU A 290 -15.72 -39.19 24.09
CA GLU A 290 -14.95 -39.47 22.88
C GLU A 290 -15.64 -38.94 21.61
N GLY A 291 -16.78 -38.26 21.76
CA GLY A 291 -17.56 -37.72 20.65
C GLY A 291 -18.39 -38.78 19.92
N ASN A 292 -18.62 -39.96 20.48
CA ASN A 292 -19.52 -40.95 19.88
C ASN A 292 -20.95 -40.70 20.35
N CYS A 293 -21.88 -40.68 19.41
CA CYS A 293 -23.29 -40.67 19.70
C CYS A 293 -23.63 -41.96 20.47
N THR A 294 -24.01 -41.81 21.73
CA THR A 294 -24.43 -42.88 22.65
C THR A 294 -25.63 -43.70 22.15
N VAL A 295 -26.29 -43.24 21.08
CA VAL A 295 -27.48 -43.87 20.50
C VAL A 295 -27.22 -44.50 19.12
N CYS A 296 -26.43 -43.88 18.24
CA CYS A 296 -26.18 -44.40 16.87
C CYS A 296 -24.71 -44.55 16.47
N HIS A 297 -23.78 -44.37 17.41
CA HIS A 297 -22.33 -44.48 17.19
C HIS A 297 -21.72 -43.50 16.17
N TYR A 298 -22.47 -42.51 15.67
CA TYR A 298 -21.94 -41.39 14.88
C TYR A 298 -20.88 -40.63 15.70
N LYS A 299 -19.70 -40.41 15.13
CA LYS A 299 -18.57 -39.80 15.83
C LYS A 299 -18.29 -38.37 15.37
N ASP A 300 -18.50 -37.38 16.25
CA ASP A 300 -18.02 -36.02 16.05
C ASP A 300 -16.61 -35.86 16.62
N SER A 301 -15.63 -35.88 15.70
CA SER A 301 -14.21 -35.79 16.03
C SER A 301 -13.79 -34.50 16.77
N ARG A 302 -14.61 -33.44 16.76
CA ARG A 302 -14.30 -32.16 17.42
C ARG A 302 -14.28 -32.27 18.95
N TYR A 303 -15.09 -33.15 19.54
CA TYR A 303 -15.12 -33.39 20.99
C TYR A 303 -13.76 -33.86 21.54
N ALA A 304 -13.03 -34.65 20.76
CA ALA A 304 -11.71 -35.16 21.14
C ALA A 304 -10.67 -34.04 21.32
N LEU A 305 -10.84 -32.88 20.67
CA LEU A 305 -9.94 -31.72 20.80
C LEU A 305 -10.00 -31.09 22.20
N PHE A 306 -11.13 -31.21 22.88
CA PHE A 306 -11.39 -30.62 24.20
C PHE A 306 -11.31 -31.64 25.35
N ASN A 307 -10.99 -32.91 25.04
CA ASN A 307 -10.71 -33.93 26.06
C ASN A 307 -9.31 -33.74 26.66
N LEU A 308 -9.12 -32.61 27.35
CA LEU A 308 -7.87 -32.15 27.92
C LEU A 308 -7.87 -32.32 29.45
N GLU A 309 -6.69 -32.44 30.07
CA GLU A 309 -6.59 -32.66 31.52
C GLU A 309 -7.20 -31.51 32.31
N GLY A 310 -8.22 -31.81 33.12
CA GLY A 310 -8.89 -30.81 33.96
C GLY A 310 -10.15 -30.19 33.33
N ILE A 311 -10.50 -30.58 32.10
CA ILE A 311 -11.74 -30.23 31.42
C ILE A 311 -12.73 -31.42 31.45
N THR A 312 -14.01 -31.15 31.74
CA THR A 312 -15.12 -32.11 31.67
C THR A 312 -16.37 -31.50 31.03
N ASP A 313 -17.39 -32.32 30.78
CA ASP A 313 -18.74 -31.89 30.36
C ASP A 313 -18.73 -30.96 29.13
N VAL A 314 -17.94 -31.34 28.12
CA VAL A 314 -17.83 -30.60 26.86
C VAL A 314 -19.14 -30.70 26.07
N THR A 315 -19.65 -29.57 25.60
CA THR A 315 -20.76 -29.51 24.63
C THR A 315 -20.39 -28.56 23.50
N ILE A 316 -20.59 -29.00 22.25
CA ILE A 316 -20.34 -28.20 21.04
C ILE A 316 -21.69 -27.83 20.40
N THR A 317 -21.87 -26.55 20.09
CA THR A 317 -23.04 -26.02 19.37
C THR A 317 -22.59 -25.25 18.14
N ASP A 318 -23.15 -25.60 16.99
CA ASP A 318 -22.96 -24.90 15.72
C ASP A 318 -24.10 -23.88 15.54
N ASN A 319 -23.77 -22.60 15.40
CA ASN A 319 -24.75 -21.49 15.39
C ASN A 319 -24.95 -20.85 14.01
N ASP A 320 -24.32 -21.37 12.96
CA ASP A 320 -24.36 -20.78 11.62
C ASP A 320 -24.24 -21.83 10.50
N SER A 321 -24.52 -21.42 9.26
CA SER A 321 -24.51 -22.20 8.02
C SER A 321 -23.13 -22.76 7.64
N TYR A 322 -22.05 -22.22 8.21
CA TYR A 322 -20.67 -22.66 7.99
C TYR A 322 -20.00 -23.05 9.32
N PRO A 323 -20.37 -24.17 9.94
CA PRO A 323 -19.82 -24.58 11.24
C PRO A 323 -18.31 -24.83 11.16
N TRP A 324 -17.58 -24.50 12.23
CA TRP A 324 -16.15 -24.80 12.31
C TRP A 324 -15.91 -26.31 12.23
N LYS A 325 -14.88 -26.70 11.49
CA LYS A 325 -14.52 -28.10 11.26
C LYS A 325 -13.12 -28.40 11.78
N MET A 326 -12.79 -29.68 11.91
CA MET A 326 -11.41 -30.10 12.23
C MET A 326 -10.42 -29.55 11.19
N LEU A 327 -9.25 -29.13 11.67
CA LEU A 327 -8.12 -28.73 10.84
C LEU A 327 -7.77 -29.85 9.85
N ASP A 328 -7.81 -29.52 8.57
CA ASP A 328 -7.43 -30.41 7.46
C ASP A 328 -6.44 -29.68 6.56
N LEU A 329 -5.20 -30.17 6.56
CA LEU A 329 -4.08 -29.57 5.83
C LEU A 329 -4.22 -29.71 4.31
N ASN A 330 -5.14 -30.56 3.84
CA ASN A 330 -5.40 -30.77 2.41
C ASN A 330 -6.60 -29.95 1.89
N ALA A 331 -7.24 -29.14 2.74
CA ALA A 331 -8.40 -28.34 2.34
C ALA A 331 -8.02 -27.20 1.38
N ASP A 332 -8.94 -26.81 0.51
CA ASP A 332 -8.75 -25.68 -0.42
C ASP A 332 -8.37 -24.40 0.34
N GLY A 333 -7.36 -23.67 -0.16
CA GLY A 333 -6.84 -22.45 0.47
C GLY A 333 -5.71 -22.67 1.49
N MET A 334 -5.32 -23.92 1.81
CA MET A 334 -4.25 -24.19 2.79
C MET A 334 -2.82 -23.93 2.28
N SER A 335 -2.61 -23.76 0.97
CA SER A 335 -1.27 -23.67 0.35
C SER A 335 -0.43 -22.51 0.90
N ALA A 336 -1.04 -21.35 1.19
CA ALA A 336 -0.36 -20.16 1.69
C ALA A 336 -0.04 -20.20 3.20
N VAL A 337 -0.66 -21.12 3.96
CA VAL A 337 -0.55 -21.19 5.43
C VAL A 337 0.01 -22.52 5.94
N SER A 338 0.31 -23.45 5.04
CA SER A 338 0.76 -24.81 5.37
C SER A 338 2.04 -24.84 6.24
N SER A 339 2.92 -23.84 6.12
CA SER A 339 4.16 -23.73 6.89
C SER A 339 3.95 -23.48 8.39
N TYR A 340 2.78 -23.02 8.82
CA TYR A 340 2.47 -22.78 10.24
C TYR A 340 2.05 -24.04 11.00
N PHE A 341 1.78 -25.14 10.28
CA PHE A 341 1.27 -26.37 10.85
C PHE A 341 2.26 -27.53 10.64
N THR A 342 2.26 -28.47 11.58
CA THR A 342 2.95 -29.74 11.43
C THR A 342 1.94 -30.84 11.11
N ALA A 343 2.41 -32.01 10.64
CA ALA A 343 1.54 -33.16 10.43
C ALA A 343 0.82 -33.63 11.72
N GLU A 344 1.30 -33.21 12.90
CA GLU A 344 0.71 -33.53 14.20
C GLU A 344 -0.22 -32.44 14.74
N SER A 345 -0.27 -31.26 14.09
CA SER A 345 -1.12 -30.14 14.54
C SER A 345 -2.60 -30.51 14.48
N LYS A 346 -3.29 -30.34 15.61
CA LYS A 346 -4.74 -30.59 15.75
C LYS A 346 -5.44 -29.31 16.16
N GLY A 347 -6.61 -29.06 15.58
CA GLY A 347 -7.33 -27.81 15.80
C GLY A 347 -8.66 -27.74 15.07
N LEU A 348 -9.27 -26.57 15.10
CA LEU A 348 -10.43 -26.21 14.29
C LEU A 348 -10.04 -25.16 13.24
N MET A 349 -10.71 -25.20 12.09
CA MET A 349 -10.65 -24.17 11.07
C MET A 349 -12.05 -23.69 10.67
N SER A 350 -12.15 -22.42 10.29
CA SER A 350 -13.39 -21.85 9.76
C SER A 350 -13.79 -22.54 8.44
N ASN A 351 -15.09 -22.65 8.20
CA ASN A 351 -15.64 -23.41 7.07
C ASN A 351 -16.33 -22.54 6.00
N ASN A 352 -16.03 -21.26 5.97
CA ASN A 352 -16.64 -20.26 5.08
C ASN A 352 -15.68 -19.72 4.00
N TYR A 353 -14.60 -20.43 3.72
CA TYR A 353 -13.63 -20.08 2.67
C TYR A 353 -14.29 -19.91 1.30
N GLY A 354 -14.00 -18.79 0.64
CA GLY A 354 -14.53 -18.46 -0.69
C GLY A 354 -16.02 -18.10 -0.68
N LYS A 355 -16.61 -17.80 0.49
CA LYS A 355 -18.01 -17.38 0.64
C LYS A 355 -18.06 -15.93 1.13
N GLY A 356 -18.26 -14.97 0.22
CA GLY A 356 -18.46 -13.58 0.61
C GLY A 356 -19.74 -13.38 1.44
N HIS A 357 -19.76 -12.38 2.33
CA HIS A 357 -20.88 -12.11 3.25
C HIS A 357 -21.31 -13.33 4.07
N SER A 358 -20.34 -14.03 4.64
CA SER A 358 -20.58 -15.23 5.43
C SER A 358 -19.97 -15.12 6.81
N THR A 359 -20.54 -15.87 7.74
CA THR A 359 -20.00 -16.06 9.09
C THR A 359 -19.62 -17.53 9.25
N SER A 360 -18.73 -17.84 10.19
CA SER A 360 -18.45 -19.21 10.64
C SER A 360 -18.37 -19.16 12.15
N GLU A 361 -19.32 -19.81 12.85
CA GLU A 361 -19.47 -19.70 14.30
C GLU A 361 -19.54 -21.07 14.98
N ILE A 362 -18.84 -21.22 16.11
CA ILE A 362 -18.91 -22.37 17.01
C ILE A 362 -18.88 -21.91 18.47
N GLU A 363 -19.69 -22.55 19.31
CA GLU A 363 -19.69 -22.37 20.75
C GLU A 363 -19.35 -23.69 21.44
N VAL A 364 -18.33 -23.67 22.30
CA VAL A 364 -17.86 -24.83 23.07
C VAL A 364 -17.98 -24.53 24.56
N LYS A 365 -18.89 -25.22 25.24
CA LYS A 365 -19.00 -25.15 26.71
C LYS A 365 -18.25 -26.29 27.35
N PHE A 366 -17.64 -26.03 28.49
CA PHE A 366 -16.90 -27.04 29.24
C PHE A 366 -16.73 -26.64 30.71
N ASN A 367 -16.59 -27.64 31.58
CA ASN A 367 -16.33 -27.47 32.99
C ASN A 367 -14.85 -27.64 33.31
N VAL A 368 -14.30 -26.73 34.10
CA VAL A 368 -12.95 -26.84 34.66
C VAL A 368 -13.05 -27.37 36.09
N VAL A 369 -12.37 -28.48 36.39
CA VAL A 369 -12.53 -29.18 37.69
C VAL A 369 -11.55 -28.70 38.77
N LYS A 370 -10.42 -28.11 38.37
CA LYS A 370 -9.36 -27.51 39.21
C LYS A 370 -8.66 -26.40 38.43
N PRO A 371 -7.95 -25.44 39.06
CA PRO A 371 -7.22 -24.42 38.33
C PRO A 371 -6.29 -25.01 37.26
N ILE A 372 -6.40 -24.51 36.03
CA ILE A 372 -5.59 -24.92 34.88
C ILE A 372 -5.04 -23.70 34.13
N LEU A 373 -3.87 -23.84 33.53
CA LEU A 373 -3.42 -22.95 32.46
C LEU A 373 -3.98 -23.47 31.14
N PHE A 374 -4.97 -22.76 30.59
CA PHE A 374 -5.59 -23.06 29.31
C PHE A 374 -4.90 -22.25 28.22
N SER A 375 -4.49 -22.90 27.13
CA SER A 375 -3.77 -22.26 26.04
C SER A 375 -4.10 -22.86 24.68
N PHE A 376 -4.01 -22.03 23.64
CA PHE A 376 -4.09 -22.47 22.25
C PHE A 376 -3.39 -21.47 21.34
N LYS A 377 -3.02 -21.91 20.14
CA LYS A 377 -2.60 -21.02 19.06
C LYS A 377 -3.80 -20.65 18.20
N TYR A 378 -3.77 -19.46 17.65
CA TYR A 378 -4.67 -19.08 16.57
C TYR A 378 -3.90 -18.42 15.44
N LEU A 379 -4.42 -18.58 14.23
CA LEU A 379 -3.89 -18.01 13.00
C LEU A 379 -5.06 -17.47 12.19
N ILE A 380 -4.90 -16.26 11.66
CA ILE A 380 -5.83 -15.69 10.68
C ILE A 380 -5.04 -15.41 9.41
N SER A 381 -5.67 -15.60 8.27
CA SER A 381 -5.04 -15.38 6.97
C SER A 381 -5.94 -14.54 6.06
N ALA A 382 -6.31 -13.34 6.49
CA ALA A 382 -7.09 -12.38 5.71
C ALA A 382 -6.23 -11.15 5.36
N LYS A 383 -6.38 -10.60 4.15
CA LYS A 383 -5.67 -9.37 3.73
C LYS A 383 -6.41 -8.09 4.12
N ASN A 384 -7.73 -8.15 4.27
CA ASN A 384 -8.60 -7.03 4.67
C ASN A 384 -9.09 -7.20 6.12
N SER A 385 -9.76 -6.18 6.65
CA SER A 385 -10.35 -6.15 8.00
C SER A 385 -11.56 -7.11 8.13
N ASN A 386 -11.27 -8.42 8.14
CA ASN A 386 -12.22 -9.43 8.59
C ASN A 386 -12.11 -9.56 10.10
N ASP A 387 -13.24 -9.66 10.79
CA ASP A 387 -13.26 -9.78 12.24
C ASP A 387 -13.33 -11.26 12.64
N VAL A 388 -12.31 -11.73 13.35
CA VAL A 388 -12.42 -12.93 14.18
C VAL A 388 -12.67 -12.51 15.60
N PHE A 389 -13.76 -13.01 16.17
CA PHE A 389 -14.06 -12.86 17.57
C PHE A 389 -13.79 -14.19 18.27
N ILE A 390 -12.81 -14.19 19.15
CA ILE A 390 -12.58 -15.28 20.11
C ILE A 390 -13.00 -14.73 21.47
N THR A 391 -14.01 -15.35 22.07
CA THR A 391 -14.48 -14.94 23.40
C THR A 391 -14.47 -16.11 24.37
N LEU A 392 -14.15 -15.83 25.63
CA LEU A 392 -14.25 -16.79 26.73
C LEU A 392 -15.17 -16.20 27.79
N ASN A 393 -16.29 -16.86 28.08
CA ASN A 393 -17.39 -16.36 28.92
C ASN A 393 -17.88 -14.97 28.48
N GLY A 394 -17.92 -14.73 27.17
CA GLY A 394 -18.34 -13.44 26.59
C GLY A 394 -17.29 -12.33 26.67
N LYS A 395 -16.12 -12.55 27.31
CA LYS A 395 -15.01 -11.60 27.27
C LYS A 395 -14.21 -11.78 25.99
N LEU A 396 -14.02 -10.70 25.23
CA LEU A 396 -13.20 -10.68 24.01
C LEU A 396 -11.73 -10.92 24.37
N LEU A 397 -11.11 -11.87 23.67
CA LEU A 397 -9.71 -12.24 23.90
C LEU A 397 -8.75 -11.52 22.96
N ASP A 398 -9.13 -11.30 21.71
CA ASP A 398 -8.36 -10.51 20.73
C ASP A 398 -9.30 -9.98 19.62
N GLU A 399 -8.97 -8.83 19.04
CA GLU A 399 -9.57 -8.26 17.83
C GLU A 399 -8.48 -8.25 16.76
N ILE A 400 -8.57 -9.18 15.80
CA ILE A 400 -7.40 -9.52 14.98
C ILE A 400 -7.56 -8.99 13.56
N LYS A 401 -6.51 -8.32 13.06
CA LYS A 401 -6.42 -7.80 11.69
C LYS A 401 -5.21 -8.39 11.00
N GLY A 402 -5.35 -8.77 9.72
CA GLY A 402 -4.24 -9.26 8.89
C GLY A 402 -3.89 -10.75 9.07
N THR A 403 -2.66 -11.11 8.70
CA THR A 403 -2.14 -12.48 8.85
C THR A 403 -1.19 -12.57 10.05
N GLU A 404 -1.70 -13.01 11.20
CA GLU A 404 -0.92 -13.10 12.44
C GLU A 404 -1.14 -14.46 13.12
N GLN A 405 -0.05 -15.09 13.57
CA GLN A 405 -0.05 -16.27 14.42
C GLN A 405 0.21 -15.82 15.86
N LYS A 406 -0.67 -16.16 16.79
CA LYS A 406 -0.53 -15.80 18.21
C LYS A 406 -0.81 -16.99 19.12
N VAL A 407 -0.31 -16.89 20.35
CA VAL A 407 -0.56 -17.86 21.43
C VAL A 407 -1.43 -17.17 22.46
N TYR A 408 -2.60 -17.74 22.74
CA TYR A 408 -3.43 -17.35 23.86
C TYR A 408 -3.14 -18.22 25.08
N LYS A 409 -3.12 -17.60 26.25
CA LYS A 409 -2.96 -18.26 27.55
C LYS A 409 -3.86 -17.59 28.58
N SER A 410 -4.52 -18.38 29.41
CA SER A 410 -5.31 -17.87 30.54
C SER A 410 -5.40 -18.90 31.66
N ILE A 411 -5.54 -18.43 32.89
CA ILE A 411 -5.72 -19.29 34.05
C ILE A 411 -7.22 -19.41 34.31
N LEU A 412 -7.73 -20.63 34.20
CA LEU A 412 -9.15 -20.91 34.43
C LEU A 412 -9.31 -21.55 35.80
N ASN A 413 -10.16 -20.94 36.63
CA ASN A 413 -10.59 -21.49 37.92
C ASN A 413 -11.61 -22.61 37.76
N LYS A 414 -11.88 -23.35 38.83
CA LYS A 414 -12.99 -24.28 38.89
C LYS A 414 -14.31 -23.58 38.55
N GLY A 415 -15.01 -24.05 37.53
CA GLY A 415 -16.26 -23.43 37.06
C GLY A 415 -16.60 -23.82 35.63
N GLU A 416 -17.72 -23.30 35.15
CA GLU A 416 -18.20 -23.47 33.78
C GLU A 416 -17.64 -22.37 32.88
N TYR A 417 -17.20 -22.76 31.67
CA TYR A 417 -16.66 -21.84 30.66
C TYR A 417 -17.32 -22.07 29.32
N THR A 418 -17.48 -20.99 28.56
CA THR A 418 -17.96 -20.97 27.18
C THR A 418 -16.92 -20.31 26.29
N LEU A 419 -16.27 -21.08 25.41
CA LEU A 419 -15.40 -20.57 24.35
C LEU A 419 -16.22 -20.42 23.08
N LYS A 420 -16.32 -19.20 22.55
CA LYS A 420 -17.00 -18.92 21.30
C LYS A 420 -16.01 -18.38 20.27
N LEU A 421 -16.03 -18.96 19.07
CA LEU A 421 -15.24 -18.53 17.92
C LEU A 421 -16.19 -18.10 16.82
N SER A 422 -15.95 -16.92 16.25
CA SER A 422 -16.71 -16.39 15.13
C SER A 422 -15.74 -15.78 14.12
N TYR A 423 -15.91 -16.08 12.84
CA TYR A 423 -15.14 -15.47 11.75
C TYR A 423 -16.08 -14.91 10.69
N ASN A 424 -16.02 -13.59 10.48
CA ASN A 424 -16.90 -12.86 9.57
C ASN A 424 -16.14 -12.38 8.33
N ILE A 425 -16.69 -12.66 7.15
CA ILE A 425 -16.15 -12.21 5.86
C ILE A 425 -17.09 -11.14 5.29
N PHE A 426 -16.60 -9.91 5.15
CA PHE A 426 -17.30 -8.79 4.51
C PHE A 426 -16.71 -8.51 3.11
N ASP A 427 -17.41 -7.72 2.26
CA ASP A 427 -17.12 -7.45 0.83
C ASP A 427 -15.66 -7.62 0.35
N LEU A 428 -15.48 -8.37 -0.74
CA LEU A 428 -14.20 -8.53 -1.44
C LEU A 428 -13.86 -7.26 -2.24
N VAL A 429 -13.39 -6.20 -1.59
CA VAL A 429 -12.92 -5.01 -2.30
C VAL A 429 -11.46 -5.22 -2.75
N GLY A 430 -11.28 -5.62 -4.02
CA GLY A 430 -10.03 -5.55 -4.78
C GLY A 430 -9.33 -6.89 -5.12
N ASP A 431 -8.66 -6.94 -6.27
CA ASP A 431 -7.91 -8.09 -6.86
C ASP A 431 -6.69 -8.57 -6.03
N GLY A 432 -6.60 -8.17 -4.76
CA GLY A 432 -5.41 -8.33 -3.93
C GLY A 432 -5.38 -9.56 -3.01
N ASN A 433 -6.48 -10.30 -2.84
CA ASN A 433 -6.63 -11.27 -1.74
C ASN A 433 -5.97 -12.63 -2.08
N LYS A 434 -4.62 -12.67 -2.11
CA LYS A 434 -3.81 -13.88 -2.39
C LYS A 434 -3.49 -14.74 -1.13
N GLY A 435 -4.29 -14.65 -0.05
CA GLY A 435 -4.12 -15.43 1.20
C GLY A 435 -5.11 -16.60 1.33
N ALA A 436 -5.04 -17.37 2.42
CA ALA A 436 -5.91 -18.52 2.69
C ALA A 436 -7.36 -18.16 3.10
N ASP A 437 -7.65 -16.91 3.49
CA ASP A 437 -8.95 -16.39 3.94
C ASP A 437 -9.68 -17.29 4.95
N ARG A 438 -8.96 -17.71 6.00
CA ARG A 438 -9.41 -18.65 7.01
C ARG A 438 -8.93 -18.24 8.40
N ALA A 439 -9.67 -18.66 9.41
CA ALA A 439 -9.30 -18.57 10.81
C ALA A 439 -9.09 -19.97 11.39
N PHE A 440 -8.10 -20.11 12.27
CA PHE A 440 -7.70 -21.38 12.87
C PHE A 440 -7.52 -21.23 14.37
N ILE A 441 -7.92 -22.24 15.14
CA ILE A 441 -7.40 -22.49 16.49
C ILE A 441 -6.77 -23.87 16.52
N TYR A 442 -5.59 -24.03 17.12
CA TYR A 442 -4.86 -25.30 17.12
C TYR A 442 -3.88 -25.38 18.27
N ASP A 443 -3.33 -26.57 18.49
CA ASP A 443 -2.46 -26.87 19.63
C ASP A 443 -3.13 -26.52 20.98
N LEU A 444 -4.43 -26.83 21.10
CA LEU A 444 -5.18 -26.66 22.35
C LEU A 444 -4.57 -27.53 23.45
N ASN A 445 -4.29 -26.91 24.60
CA ASN A 445 -3.62 -27.57 25.70
C ASN A 445 -4.06 -27.02 27.07
N THR A 446 -3.98 -27.88 28.08
CA THR A 446 -4.20 -27.55 29.49
C THR A 446 -3.01 -28.01 30.31
N ALA A 447 -2.52 -27.18 31.22
CA ALA A 447 -1.54 -27.59 32.21
C ALA A 447 -2.08 -27.40 33.62
N THR A 448 -1.97 -28.45 34.44
CA THR A 448 -2.41 -28.44 35.85
C THR A 448 -1.30 -28.02 36.81
N THR A 449 -0.05 -28.05 36.32
CA THR A 449 1.09 -27.37 36.94
C THR A 449 1.26 -26.00 36.26
N ILE A 450 0.98 -24.93 36.98
CA ILE A 450 1.03 -23.55 36.48
C ILE A 450 2.39 -22.97 36.84
N SER A 451 3.09 -22.43 35.85
CA SER A 451 4.30 -21.63 36.03
C SER A 451 4.39 -20.62 34.88
N ASP A 452 3.85 -19.43 35.09
CA ASP A 452 3.82 -18.38 34.07
C ASP A 452 3.89 -16.99 34.72
N TYR A 453 4.06 -15.95 33.89
CA TYR A 453 4.08 -14.56 34.32
C TYR A 453 2.69 -13.95 34.28
N VAL A 454 2.35 -13.21 35.32
CA VAL A 454 1.04 -12.59 35.50
C VAL A 454 1.19 -11.13 35.91
N ALA A 455 0.18 -10.35 35.55
CA ALA A 455 -0.11 -9.08 36.20
C ALA A 455 -1.21 -9.33 37.25
N GLU A 456 -1.02 -8.78 38.44
CA GLU A 456 -1.96 -8.86 39.55
C GLU A 456 -2.47 -7.46 39.88
N LEU A 457 -3.79 -7.28 39.81
CA LEU A 457 -4.44 -6.05 40.22
C LEU A 457 -4.78 -6.11 41.71
N ASP A 458 -4.47 -5.03 42.43
CA ASP A 458 -4.82 -4.93 43.84
C ASP A 458 -6.33 -4.69 44.08
N ALA A 459 -6.74 -4.68 45.35
CA ALA A 459 -8.16 -4.50 45.70
C ALA A 459 -8.74 -3.12 45.38
N THR A 460 -7.88 -2.13 45.18
CA THR A 460 -8.30 -0.75 44.92
C THR A 460 -8.36 -0.41 43.44
N ASN A 461 -7.93 -1.33 42.56
CA ASN A 461 -7.73 -1.11 41.13
C ASN A 461 -6.76 0.04 40.84
N THR A 462 -5.81 0.32 41.74
CA THR A 462 -4.83 1.42 41.57
C THR A 462 -3.39 0.94 41.49
N LYS A 463 -3.12 -0.33 41.84
CA LYS A 463 -1.78 -0.92 41.79
C LYS A 463 -1.79 -2.19 40.96
N LEU A 464 -0.89 -2.26 39.98
CA LEU A 464 -0.66 -3.43 39.14
C LEU A 464 0.72 -4.03 39.44
N THR A 465 0.79 -5.33 39.72
CA THR A 465 2.04 -6.02 40.07
C THR A 465 2.36 -7.11 39.05
N PHE A 466 3.46 -6.97 38.33
CA PHE A 466 4.01 -7.97 37.41
C PHE A 466 4.89 -8.95 38.17
N LYS A 467 4.56 -10.24 38.12
CA LYS A 467 5.29 -11.29 38.86
C LYS A 467 5.19 -12.65 38.17
N LYS A 468 6.07 -13.59 38.53
CA LYS A 468 5.92 -14.99 38.16
C LYS A 468 5.16 -15.74 39.25
N ILE A 469 4.20 -16.56 38.85
CA ILE A 469 3.48 -17.45 39.77
C ILE A 469 3.81 -18.91 39.51
N THR A 470 3.66 -19.74 40.54
CA THR A 470 3.75 -21.20 40.44
C THR A 470 2.56 -21.84 41.15
N SER A 471 2.26 -23.10 40.84
CA SER A 471 1.19 -23.87 41.53
C SER A 471 1.28 -23.83 43.05
N ASN A 472 2.48 -23.71 43.64
CA ASN A 472 2.68 -23.67 45.09
C ASN A 472 2.11 -22.41 45.76
N ASN A 473 1.95 -21.33 45.00
CA ASN A 473 1.52 -20.03 45.54
C ASN A 473 0.09 -19.66 45.06
N LEU A 474 -0.58 -20.56 44.32
CA LEU A 474 -1.84 -20.26 43.65
C LEU A 474 -3.03 -20.19 44.60
N GLU A 475 -3.06 -21.06 45.62
CA GLU A 475 -4.20 -21.18 46.56
C GLU A 475 -4.41 -19.92 47.44
N SER A 476 -3.37 -19.11 47.62
CA SER A 476 -3.42 -17.87 48.41
C SER A 476 -3.79 -16.62 47.60
N ILE A 477 -3.96 -16.73 46.28
CA ILE A 477 -4.16 -15.57 45.39
C ILE A 477 -5.59 -15.53 44.85
N ASP A 478 -6.18 -14.34 44.82
CA ASP A 478 -7.46 -14.12 44.14
C ASP A 478 -7.24 -14.16 42.61
N LEU A 479 -7.47 -15.35 42.05
CA LEU A 479 -7.29 -15.63 40.62
C LEU A 479 -8.19 -14.78 39.72
N SER A 480 -9.26 -14.16 40.23
CA SER A 480 -10.08 -13.21 39.45
C SER A 480 -9.36 -11.89 39.14
N ARG A 481 -8.25 -11.62 39.84
CA ARG A 481 -7.43 -10.41 39.68
C ARG A 481 -6.11 -10.67 38.97
N LEU A 482 -5.87 -11.89 38.50
CA LEU A 482 -4.67 -12.27 37.77
C LEU A 482 -4.95 -12.36 36.27
N VAL A 483 -4.02 -11.85 35.47
CA VAL A 483 -4.04 -11.96 34.01
C VAL A 483 -2.65 -12.40 33.54
N ILE A 484 -2.59 -13.32 32.58
CA ILE A 484 -1.32 -13.76 32.00
C ILE A 484 -0.69 -12.61 31.20
N VAL A 485 0.62 -12.45 31.34
CA VAL A 485 1.40 -11.48 30.56
C VAL A 485 1.85 -12.17 29.27
N ASN A 486 1.19 -11.85 28.16
CA ASN A 486 1.55 -12.34 26.81
C ASN A 486 2.72 -11.54 26.23
N ASP A 487 3.26 -11.92 25.06
CA ASP A 487 4.47 -11.33 24.47
C ASP A 487 4.30 -9.89 23.91
N LYS A 488 3.05 -9.47 23.65
CA LYS A 488 2.68 -8.09 23.30
C LYS A 488 1.62 -7.55 24.28
N PRO A 489 1.94 -7.44 25.57
CA PRO A 489 0.95 -7.11 26.58
C PRO A 489 0.67 -5.60 26.58
N MET A 490 -0.59 -5.20 26.64
CA MET A 490 -1.00 -3.82 26.92
C MET A 490 -1.76 -3.80 28.25
N VAL A 491 -1.43 -2.86 29.16
CA VAL A 491 -2.12 -2.77 30.46
C VAL A 491 -3.64 -2.64 30.29
N LYS A 492 -4.09 -1.91 29.27
CA LYS A 492 -5.51 -1.73 28.94
C LYS A 492 -6.20 -3.04 28.50
N ASP A 493 -5.47 -3.97 27.89
CA ASP A 493 -6.04 -5.21 27.35
C ASP A 493 -6.08 -6.31 28.41
N MET A 494 -5.28 -6.17 29.47
CA MET A 494 -5.28 -7.15 30.57
C MET A 494 -6.62 -7.13 31.33
N TYR A 495 -7.21 -5.96 31.52
CA TYR A 495 -8.43 -5.79 32.30
C TYR A 495 -9.40 -4.85 31.59
N ASP A 496 -10.71 -5.07 31.76
CA ASP A 496 -11.77 -4.16 31.30
C ASP A 496 -11.86 -2.88 32.19
N ILE A 497 -10.71 -2.39 32.63
CA ILE A 497 -10.58 -1.26 33.54
C ILE A 497 -10.06 -0.10 32.70
N GLU A 498 -10.74 1.04 32.77
CA GLU A 498 -10.17 2.27 32.24
C GLU A 498 -8.80 2.50 32.90
N THR A 499 -7.72 2.50 32.10
CA THR A 499 -6.32 2.72 32.53
C THR A 499 -6.12 3.99 33.35
N LYS A 500 -7.13 4.87 33.38
CA LYS A 500 -7.26 6.05 34.23
C LYS A 500 -7.19 5.79 35.73
N ASN A 501 -7.34 4.55 36.21
CA ASN A 501 -7.28 4.27 37.66
C ASN A 501 -5.92 3.78 38.16
N ILE A 502 -5.02 3.34 37.27
CA ILE A 502 -3.72 2.78 37.66
C ILE A 502 -2.74 3.89 38.04
N LYS A 503 -2.37 3.95 39.32
CA LYS A 503 -1.42 4.92 39.88
C LYS A 503 -0.02 4.37 40.08
N ASN A 504 0.09 3.07 40.35
CA ASN A 504 1.36 2.43 40.69
C ASN A 504 1.55 1.13 39.92
N ILE A 505 2.69 0.99 39.26
CA ILE A 505 3.12 -0.28 38.65
C ILE A 505 4.30 -0.82 39.43
N VAL A 506 4.28 -2.12 39.71
CA VAL A 506 5.37 -2.81 40.42
C VAL A 506 5.79 -4.03 39.62
N PHE A 507 7.09 -4.18 39.40
CA PHE A 507 7.70 -5.41 38.92
C PHE A 507 8.35 -6.13 40.10
N ASP A 508 7.91 -7.35 40.34
CA ASP A 508 8.51 -8.24 41.33
C ASP A 508 9.80 -8.87 40.77
N GLU A 509 10.78 -9.20 41.63
CA GLU A 509 12.05 -9.79 41.19
C GLU A 509 11.84 -11.07 40.37
N SER A 510 10.78 -11.84 40.66
CA SER A 510 10.46 -13.06 39.91
C SER A 510 10.14 -12.81 38.43
N PHE A 511 9.86 -11.57 38.04
CA PHE A 511 9.60 -11.16 36.66
C PHE A 511 10.86 -11.00 35.80
N LYS A 512 12.07 -10.95 36.40
CA LYS A 512 13.34 -10.69 35.70
C LYS A 512 13.68 -11.64 34.54
N THR A 513 13.10 -12.83 34.56
CA THR A 513 13.31 -13.85 33.51
C THR A 513 12.24 -13.83 32.41
N TYR A 514 11.23 -12.95 32.50
CA TYR A 514 10.30 -12.69 31.40
C TYR A 514 11.04 -11.91 30.33
N ALA A 515 11.05 -12.39 29.09
CA ALA A 515 11.86 -11.85 28.00
C ALA A 515 10.97 -11.55 26.78
N PRO A 516 10.21 -10.44 26.79
CA PRO A 516 9.30 -10.06 25.72
C PRO A 516 10.07 -9.69 24.45
N THR A 517 9.43 -9.89 23.29
CA THR A 517 9.95 -9.41 21.99
C THR A 517 9.42 -8.02 21.61
N SER A 518 8.38 -7.53 22.28
CA SER A 518 7.77 -6.21 22.07
C SER A 518 7.28 -5.60 23.38
N LEU A 519 7.40 -4.28 23.51
CA LEU A 519 6.79 -3.46 24.58
C LEU A 519 5.89 -2.36 24.00
N GLU A 520 5.43 -2.59 22.77
CA GLU A 520 4.44 -1.75 22.11
C GLU A 520 3.24 -1.49 23.02
N HIS A 521 2.92 -0.20 23.20
CA HIS A 521 1.81 0.29 24.01
C HIS A 521 1.76 -0.17 25.47
N PHE A 522 2.85 -0.71 26.05
CA PHE A 522 2.78 -1.44 27.31
C PHE A 522 2.10 -0.66 28.44
N PHE A 523 2.42 0.62 28.61
CA PHE A 523 1.82 1.53 29.58
C PHE A 523 0.97 2.65 28.94
N ALA A 524 0.61 2.51 27.66
CA ALA A 524 -0.12 3.54 26.94
C ALA A 524 -1.46 3.89 27.61
N GLY A 525 -1.72 5.19 27.76
CA GLY A 525 -2.97 5.72 28.33
C GLY A 525 -3.09 5.58 29.85
N CYS A 526 -2.03 5.17 30.57
CA CYS A 526 -2.02 5.17 32.03
C CYS A 526 -1.85 6.60 32.58
N SER A 527 -2.81 7.48 32.30
CA SER A 527 -2.72 8.92 32.53
C SER A 527 -2.65 9.35 33.99
N THR A 528 -3.01 8.47 34.93
CA THR A 528 -2.86 8.69 36.38
C THR A 528 -1.67 7.97 37.00
N LEU A 529 -0.82 7.32 36.19
CA LEU A 529 0.38 6.64 36.65
C LEU A 529 1.35 7.63 37.29
N GLU A 530 1.58 7.46 38.59
CA GLU A 530 2.46 8.29 39.40
C GLU A 530 3.84 7.65 39.56
N THR A 531 3.89 6.32 39.76
CA THR A 531 5.15 5.60 40.00
C THR A 531 5.24 4.24 39.30
N ILE A 532 6.46 3.87 38.92
CA ILE A 532 6.84 2.53 38.48
C ILE A 532 8.01 2.07 39.36
N SER A 533 7.87 0.94 40.04
CA SER A 533 8.90 0.37 40.93
C SER A 533 9.36 -1.00 40.41
N GLY A 534 10.63 -1.32 40.58
CA GLY A 534 11.20 -2.62 40.15
C GLY A 534 11.45 -2.72 38.64
N LEU A 535 11.45 -1.60 37.91
CA LEU A 535 11.59 -1.58 36.45
C LEU A 535 12.90 -2.23 35.95
N GLU A 536 13.91 -2.34 36.82
CA GLU A 536 15.12 -3.13 36.62
C GLU A 536 14.88 -4.63 36.38
N TYR A 537 13.71 -5.15 36.76
CA TYR A 537 13.27 -6.52 36.52
C TYR A 537 12.49 -6.69 35.20
N LEU A 538 12.31 -5.63 34.40
CA LEU A 538 11.78 -5.74 33.04
C LEU A 538 12.94 -5.96 32.07
N ASN A 539 13.10 -7.20 31.59
CA ASN A 539 14.12 -7.53 30.60
C ASN A 539 13.74 -6.97 29.22
N THR A 540 14.61 -6.15 28.64
CA THR A 540 14.41 -5.51 27.32
C THR A 540 15.34 -6.03 26.23
N ALA A 541 16.21 -7.01 26.52
CA ALA A 541 17.28 -7.43 25.62
C ALA A 541 16.79 -7.95 24.25
N ASN A 542 15.59 -8.53 24.21
CA ASN A 542 14.98 -9.09 22.99
C ASN A 542 13.93 -8.17 22.35
N VAL A 543 13.68 -6.99 22.94
CA VAL A 543 12.62 -6.09 22.49
C VAL A 543 13.02 -5.43 21.17
N THR A 544 12.13 -5.50 20.19
CA THR A 544 12.30 -4.90 18.86
C THR A 544 11.39 -3.70 18.62
N ASN A 545 10.27 -3.58 19.35
CA ASN A 545 9.31 -2.50 19.21
C ASN A 545 8.99 -1.86 20.58
N MET A 546 9.15 -0.54 20.69
CA MET A 546 8.80 0.28 21.87
C MET A 546 7.80 1.40 21.53
N TYR A 547 7.11 1.29 20.39
CA TYR A 547 6.06 2.21 19.97
C TYR A 547 5.07 2.50 21.11
N ARG A 548 4.89 3.77 21.45
CA ARG A 548 3.93 4.24 22.48
C ARG A 548 4.07 3.60 23.87
N MET A 549 5.24 3.09 24.24
CA MET A 549 5.42 2.37 25.52
C MET A 549 4.94 3.16 26.74
N PHE A 550 5.19 4.47 26.81
CA PHE A 550 4.75 5.38 27.89
C PHE A 550 3.78 6.47 27.41
N TYR A 551 3.09 6.25 26.29
CA TYR A 551 2.17 7.24 25.70
C TYR A 551 1.13 7.72 26.72
N GLU A 552 0.99 9.04 26.87
CA GLU A 552 0.07 9.73 27.80
C GLU A 552 0.22 9.34 29.27
N CYS A 553 1.42 8.99 29.75
CA CYS A 553 1.70 8.83 31.19
C CYS A 553 1.82 10.19 31.91
N ASN A 554 0.77 11.01 31.83
CA ASN A 554 0.78 12.45 32.16
C ASN A 554 1.23 12.79 33.58
N LYS A 555 0.97 11.91 34.56
CA LYS A 555 1.31 12.12 35.97
C LYS A 555 2.69 11.61 36.37
N LEU A 556 3.37 10.85 35.51
CA LEU A 556 4.67 10.28 35.79
C LEU A 556 5.72 11.41 35.87
N SER A 557 6.39 11.53 37.01
CA SER A 557 7.33 12.62 37.28
C SER A 557 8.81 12.21 37.15
N SER A 558 9.10 10.93 37.27
CA SER A 558 10.43 10.33 37.12
C SER A 558 10.33 8.93 36.55
N LEU A 559 11.36 8.50 35.82
CA LEU A 559 11.45 7.17 35.23
C LEU A 559 12.91 6.73 35.20
N ASP A 560 13.22 5.58 35.80
CA ASP A 560 14.55 4.99 35.78
C ASP A 560 14.68 4.00 34.62
N LEU A 561 15.50 4.36 33.62
CA LEU A 561 15.73 3.58 32.40
C LEU A 561 17.11 2.91 32.37
N SER A 562 17.84 2.92 33.50
CA SER A 562 19.25 2.51 33.56
C SER A 562 19.52 1.03 33.20
N ASN A 563 18.49 0.19 33.23
CA ASN A 563 18.58 -1.24 32.88
C ASN A 563 18.04 -1.57 31.48
N PHE A 564 17.60 -0.57 30.70
CA PHE A 564 17.14 -0.83 29.34
C PHE A 564 18.27 -1.15 28.37
N ASN A 565 18.08 -2.22 27.61
CA ASN A 565 18.89 -2.60 26.46
C ASN A 565 18.05 -2.44 25.20
N THR A 566 18.31 -1.38 24.44
CA THR A 566 17.56 -1.06 23.22
C THR A 566 18.26 -1.48 21.92
N ALA A 567 19.33 -2.29 22.00
CA ALA A 567 20.18 -2.62 20.84
C ALA A 567 19.47 -3.38 19.70
N ASN A 568 18.28 -3.94 19.97
CA ASN A 568 17.45 -4.63 18.99
C ASN A 568 16.21 -3.84 18.57
N VAL A 569 15.97 -2.66 19.17
CA VAL A 569 14.79 -1.85 18.91
C VAL A 569 14.90 -1.18 17.55
N THR A 570 13.85 -1.31 16.74
CA THR A 570 13.73 -0.70 15.41
C THR A 570 12.69 0.43 15.37
N ASN A 571 11.72 0.42 16.29
CA ASN A 571 10.68 1.45 16.38
C ASN A 571 10.57 2.04 17.80
N MET A 572 10.72 3.38 17.90
CA MET A 572 10.58 4.16 19.13
C MET A 572 9.54 5.30 18.99
N GLU A 573 8.66 5.20 17.99
CA GLU A 573 7.62 6.19 17.74
C GLU A 573 6.78 6.44 19.00
N GLU A 574 6.59 7.72 19.33
CA GLU A 574 5.75 8.20 20.42
C GLU A 574 6.02 7.58 21.80
N MET A 575 7.24 7.06 22.03
CA MET A 575 7.59 6.31 23.25
C MET A 575 7.27 7.08 24.54
N PHE A 576 7.48 8.39 24.58
CA PHE A 576 7.19 9.27 25.72
C PHE A 576 6.17 10.37 25.41
N TYR A 577 5.33 10.17 24.39
CA TYR A 577 4.35 11.16 23.96
C TYR A 577 3.45 11.61 25.12
N SER A 578 3.32 12.92 25.29
CA SER A 578 2.54 13.60 26.32
C SER A 578 2.87 13.17 27.76
N CYS A 579 4.09 12.74 28.06
CA CYS A 579 4.56 12.56 29.44
C CYS A 579 4.81 13.93 30.12
N GLN A 580 3.76 14.72 30.31
CA GLN A 580 3.81 16.14 30.63
C GLN A 580 4.54 16.48 31.94
N ASN A 581 4.53 15.59 32.93
CA ASN A 581 5.18 15.81 34.22
C ASN A 581 6.65 15.37 34.28
N LEU A 582 7.18 14.68 33.27
CA LEU A 582 8.60 14.34 33.23
C LEU A 582 9.44 15.60 33.09
N SER A 583 10.36 15.82 34.04
CA SER A 583 11.24 16.99 34.06
C SER A 583 12.65 16.69 33.50
N SER A 584 13.06 15.42 33.54
CA SER A 584 14.32 14.89 33.04
C SER A 584 14.19 13.42 32.67
N LEU A 585 15.01 12.95 31.73
CA LEU A 585 15.15 11.54 31.35
C LEU A 585 16.63 11.21 31.18
N ASP A 586 17.09 10.11 31.78
CA ASP A 586 18.42 9.56 31.52
C ASP A 586 18.32 8.53 30.38
N LEU A 587 18.90 8.87 29.22
CA LEU A 587 18.91 8.04 28.01
C LEU A 587 20.31 7.47 27.72
N SER A 588 21.25 7.55 28.67
CA SER A 588 22.66 7.19 28.46
C SER A 588 22.92 5.72 28.08
N LYS A 589 21.92 4.85 28.31
CA LYS A 589 21.97 3.41 27.98
C LYS A 589 21.31 3.05 26.65
N PHE A 590 20.68 4.01 25.98
CA PHE A 590 20.00 3.75 24.72
C PHE A 590 21.02 3.52 23.60
N ASN A 591 20.85 2.42 22.88
CA ASN A 591 21.43 2.18 21.57
C ASN A 591 20.32 2.28 20.53
N THR A 592 20.44 3.23 19.60
CA THR A 592 19.43 3.50 18.56
C THR A 592 19.91 3.15 17.15
N GLU A 593 21.01 2.41 16.99
CA GLU A 593 21.65 2.09 15.68
C GLU A 593 20.71 1.36 14.68
N LYS A 594 19.68 0.67 15.18
CA LYS A 594 18.69 -0.05 14.37
C LYS A 594 17.36 0.69 14.23
N VAL A 595 17.17 1.81 14.92
CA VAL A 595 15.91 2.54 14.93
C VAL A 595 15.69 3.24 13.59
N THR A 596 14.51 3.04 13.00
CA THR A 596 14.11 3.66 11.73
C THR A 596 13.01 4.70 11.90
N ASN A 597 12.21 4.63 12.98
CA ASN A 597 11.15 5.60 13.28
C ASN A 597 11.29 6.18 14.70
N MET A 598 11.34 7.50 14.79
CA MET A 598 11.38 8.28 16.04
C MET A 598 10.31 9.39 16.07
N SER A 599 9.28 9.31 15.22
CA SER A 599 8.19 10.31 15.20
C SER A 599 7.56 10.47 16.58
N GLY A 600 7.34 11.71 16.99
CA GLY A 600 6.65 12.05 18.23
C GLY A 600 7.29 11.55 19.54
N MET A 601 8.54 11.05 19.54
CA MET A 601 9.14 10.36 20.69
C MET A 601 9.03 11.15 22.01
N PHE A 602 9.17 12.48 21.97
CA PHE A 602 9.04 13.38 23.13
C PHE A 602 7.94 14.42 22.94
N TYR A 603 7.02 14.23 22.00
CA TYR A 603 5.94 15.19 21.73
C TYR A 603 5.16 15.50 23.02
N GLY A 604 4.91 16.76 23.35
CA GLY A 604 4.08 17.15 24.49
C GLY A 604 4.73 16.93 25.87
N CYS A 605 6.03 16.62 25.95
CA CYS A 605 6.78 16.57 27.21
C CYS A 605 7.05 17.98 27.79
N GLN A 606 5.99 18.68 28.18
CA GLN A 606 6.02 20.11 28.49
C GLN A 606 6.98 20.51 29.61
N ASN A 607 7.22 19.66 30.61
CA ASN A 607 8.13 19.97 31.72
C ASN A 607 9.59 19.60 31.47
N LEU A 608 9.90 18.94 30.36
CA LEU A 608 11.26 18.52 30.04
C LEU A 608 12.13 19.74 29.74
N SER A 609 13.16 19.94 30.55
CA SER A 609 14.01 21.14 30.49
C SER A 609 15.35 20.91 29.79
N SER A 610 15.80 19.66 29.73
CA SER A 610 17.04 19.23 29.06
C SER A 610 16.95 17.78 28.62
N LEU A 611 17.65 17.43 27.54
CA LEU A 611 17.84 16.06 27.07
C LEU A 611 19.29 15.86 26.64
N ASP A 612 19.92 14.79 27.12
CA ASP A 612 21.20 14.31 26.59
C ASP A 612 20.93 13.27 25.49
N LEU A 613 21.24 13.64 24.24
CA LEU A 613 21.07 12.80 23.05
C LEU A 613 22.41 12.31 22.48
N SER A 614 23.51 12.45 23.22
CA SER A 614 24.87 12.14 22.73
C SER A 614 25.10 10.68 22.34
N LYS A 615 24.21 9.77 22.76
CA LYS A 615 24.24 8.33 22.44
C LYS A 615 23.33 7.94 21.27
N PHE A 616 22.54 8.87 20.74
CA PHE A 616 21.65 8.56 19.62
C PHE A 616 22.47 8.41 18.34
N ASN A 617 22.28 7.28 17.67
CA ASN A 617 22.61 7.08 16.27
C ASN A 617 21.31 7.17 15.45
N THR A 618 21.25 8.11 14.50
CA THR A 618 20.06 8.34 13.67
C THR A 618 20.29 8.01 12.19
N GLU A 619 21.39 7.34 11.83
CA GLU A 619 21.79 7.08 10.44
C GLU A 619 20.71 6.35 9.62
N LYS A 620 19.89 5.52 10.26
CA LYS A 620 18.81 4.75 9.61
C LYS A 620 17.41 5.33 9.80
N VAL A 621 17.29 6.47 10.49
CA VAL A 621 15.99 7.06 10.81
C VAL A 621 15.44 7.74 9.56
N THR A 622 14.20 7.38 9.18
CA THR A 622 13.52 7.95 8.01
C THR A 622 12.41 8.94 8.40
N ASN A 623 11.90 8.86 9.63
CA ASN A 623 10.84 9.73 10.15
C ASN A 623 11.20 10.28 11.53
N MET A 624 11.23 11.62 11.64
CA MET A 624 11.48 12.40 12.87
C MET A 624 10.37 13.42 13.14
N SER A 625 9.21 13.26 12.49
CA SER A 625 8.11 14.20 12.60
C SER A 625 7.65 14.39 14.04
N GLY A 626 7.53 15.64 14.49
CA GLY A 626 7.07 15.99 15.83
C GLY A 626 7.94 15.49 16.98
N MET A 627 9.19 15.04 16.74
CA MET A 627 10.02 14.37 17.76
C MET A 627 10.13 15.16 19.08
N PHE A 628 10.21 16.49 19.01
CA PHE A 628 10.31 17.37 20.18
C PHE A 628 9.13 18.35 20.32
N ALA A 629 8.10 18.26 19.48
CA ALA A 629 7.01 19.22 19.47
C ALA A 629 6.35 19.36 20.84
N GLY A 630 6.03 20.57 21.27
CA GLY A 630 5.40 20.85 22.56
C GLY A 630 6.33 20.69 23.77
N CYS A 631 7.64 20.48 23.61
CA CYS A 631 8.63 20.53 24.68
C CYS A 631 8.88 21.98 25.15
N GLN A 632 7.88 22.61 25.75
CA GLN A 632 7.84 24.06 26.01
C GLN A 632 8.93 24.57 26.97
N LYS A 633 9.53 23.72 27.81
CA LYS A 633 10.62 24.11 28.73
C LYS A 633 12.02 23.83 28.20
N LEU A 634 12.16 23.16 27.06
CA LEU A 634 13.46 22.86 26.46
C LEU A 634 14.08 24.16 25.94
N SER A 635 15.16 24.63 26.59
CA SER A 635 15.82 25.91 26.23
C SER A 635 16.97 25.74 25.24
N SER A 636 17.54 24.54 25.16
CA SER A 636 18.64 24.18 24.27
C SER A 636 18.61 22.69 23.96
N LEU A 637 19.14 22.30 22.81
CA LEU A 637 19.27 20.90 22.40
C LEU A 637 20.56 20.72 21.61
N ASP A 638 21.38 19.74 22.01
CA ASP A 638 22.57 19.34 21.22
C ASP A 638 22.16 18.27 20.20
N LEU A 639 22.21 18.63 18.92
CA LEU A 639 21.88 17.77 17.78
C LEU A 639 23.12 17.42 16.95
N SER A 640 24.33 17.68 17.45
CA SER A 640 25.57 17.51 16.68
C SER A 640 25.84 16.07 16.22
N LYS A 641 25.20 15.06 16.85
CA LYS A 641 25.30 13.64 16.49
C LYS A 641 24.21 13.13 15.55
N PHE A 642 23.22 13.97 15.21
CA PHE A 642 22.17 13.59 14.29
C PHE A 642 22.72 13.51 12.86
N ASN A 643 22.47 12.37 12.22
CA ASN A 643 22.59 12.19 10.78
C ASN A 643 21.16 12.10 10.21
N THR A 644 20.81 13.03 9.32
CA THR A 644 19.45 13.12 8.74
C THR A 644 19.40 12.73 7.26
N LYS A 645 20.47 12.15 6.71
CA LYS A 645 20.58 11.85 5.26
C LYS A 645 19.41 11.00 4.73
N GLU A 646 18.92 10.05 5.52
CA GLU A 646 17.83 9.14 5.13
C GLU A 646 16.43 9.66 5.56
N VAL A 647 16.35 10.82 6.22
CA VAL A 647 15.09 11.38 6.72
C VAL A 647 14.25 11.94 5.58
N LYS A 648 12.98 11.51 5.53
CA LYS A 648 11.97 11.97 4.58
C LYS A 648 10.95 12.93 5.20
N HIS A 649 10.61 12.72 6.46
CA HIS A 649 9.60 13.49 7.18
C HIS A 649 10.17 14.10 8.46
N MET A 650 10.11 15.43 8.55
CA MET A 650 10.51 16.22 9.72
C MET A 650 9.50 17.31 10.07
N ASN A 651 8.25 17.14 9.63
CA ASN A 651 7.17 18.07 9.95
C ASN A 651 7.02 18.22 11.46
N SER A 652 6.75 19.44 11.92
CA SER A 652 6.57 19.80 13.33
C SER A 652 7.72 19.42 14.26
N MET A 653 8.92 19.08 13.79
CA MET A 653 9.98 18.50 14.65
C MET A 653 10.25 19.30 15.94
N PHE A 654 10.21 20.64 15.87
CA PHE A 654 10.38 21.55 17.01
C PHE A 654 9.15 22.41 17.29
N GLU A 655 7.97 22.06 16.77
CA GLU A 655 6.75 22.87 16.92
C GLU A 655 6.46 23.18 18.40
N SER A 656 6.11 24.42 18.72
CA SER A 656 5.79 24.91 20.06
C SER A 656 6.88 24.68 21.12
N CYS A 657 8.15 24.52 20.72
CA CYS A 657 9.30 24.55 21.63
C CYS A 657 9.62 26.00 22.04
N SER A 658 8.69 26.64 22.75
CA SER A 658 8.67 28.09 22.99
C SER A 658 9.83 28.61 23.84
N ALA A 659 10.57 27.75 24.55
CA ALA A 659 11.76 28.13 25.31
C ALA A 659 13.06 28.10 24.48
N LEU A 660 13.11 27.45 23.32
CA LEU A 660 14.31 27.35 22.49
C LEU A 660 14.71 28.74 21.97
N SER A 661 15.92 29.19 22.29
CA SER A 661 16.47 30.47 21.82
C SER A 661 17.35 30.35 20.58
N SER A 662 17.97 29.18 20.38
CA SER A 662 18.87 28.88 19.28
C SER A 662 18.90 27.38 19.01
N LEU A 663 19.15 27.00 17.76
CA LEU A 663 19.38 25.61 17.35
C LEU A 663 20.56 25.58 16.38
N ASP A 664 21.50 24.66 16.62
CA ASP A 664 22.53 24.34 15.64
C ASP A 664 22.06 23.15 14.78
N LEU A 665 21.90 23.42 13.49
CA LEU A 665 21.42 22.47 12.49
C LEU A 665 22.46 22.24 11.38
N SER A 666 23.72 22.61 11.60
CA SER A 666 24.76 22.51 10.56
C SER A 666 24.96 21.08 10.04
N ASN A 667 24.66 20.05 10.84
CA ASN A 667 24.82 18.66 10.44
C ASN A 667 23.60 18.06 9.73
N PHE A 668 22.53 18.84 9.55
CA PHE A 668 21.32 18.35 8.88
C PHE A 668 21.54 18.32 7.37
N ASN A 669 21.34 17.14 6.78
CA ASN A 669 21.17 16.94 5.35
C ASN A 669 19.69 16.71 5.06
N THR A 670 19.08 17.57 4.25
CA THR A 670 17.65 17.51 3.93
C THR A 670 17.34 17.17 2.48
N ALA A 671 18.32 16.68 1.72
CA ALA A 671 18.14 16.40 0.30
C ALA A 671 17.01 15.40 0.00
N ASN A 672 16.68 14.50 0.95
CA ASN A 672 15.62 13.51 0.81
C ASN A 672 14.31 13.90 1.51
N VAL A 673 14.22 15.11 2.07
CA VAL A 673 13.04 15.54 2.83
C VAL A 673 11.92 15.96 1.89
N GLU A 674 10.75 15.36 2.10
CA GLU A 674 9.53 15.62 1.33
C GLU A 674 8.59 16.59 2.08
N SER A 675 8.67 16.64 3.42
CA SER A 675 7.83 17.51 4.26
C SER A 675 8.59 18.09 5.45
N MET A 676 8.49 19.41 5.62
CA MET A 676 9.00 20.19 6.76
C MET A 676 7.95 21.18 7.30
N SER A 677 6.67 20.91 7.05
CA SER A 677 5.56 21.73 7.55
C SER A 677 5.64 21.93 9.05
N GLY A 678 5.47 23.16 9.52
CA GLY A 678 5.44 23.49 10.95
C GLY A 678 6.74 23.23 11.72
N MET A 679 7.87 22.94 11.05
CA MET A 679 9.11 22.47 11.71
C MET A 679 9.55 23.35 12.90
N PHE A 680 9.39 24.68 12.79
CA PHE A 680 9.70 25.64 13.85
C PHE A 680 8.48 26.46 14.31
N ALA A 681 7.26 26.04 13.96
CA ALA A 681 6.05 26.76 14.33
C ALA A 681 5.97 26.96 15.85
N GLY A 682 5.62 28.14 16.37
CA GLY A 682 5.49 28.43 17.80
C GLY A 682 6.79 28.50 18.58
N CYS A 683 7.96 28.48 17.94
CA CYS A 683 9.27 28.70 18.59
C CYS A 683 9.49 30.18 18.96
N GLN A 684 8.70 30.68 19.92
CA GLN A 684 8.57 32.11 20.20
C GLN A 684 9.85 32.82 20.65
N LYS A 685 10.85 32.12 21.20
CA LYS A 685 12.13 32.68 21.66
C LYS A 685 13.28 32.51 20.68
N LEU A 686 13.06 31.82 19.56
CA LEU A 686 14.10 31.51 18.59
C LEU A 686 14.53 32.79 17.87
N SER A 687 15.72 33.31 18.20
CA SER A 687 16.18 34.62 17.71
C SER A 687 17.02 34.54 16.43
N SER A 688 17.56 33.36 16.13
CA SER A 688 18.37 33.11 14.94
C SER A 688 18.31 31.65 14.53
N LEU A 689 18.39 31.39 13.23
CA LEU A 689 18.49 30.07 12.63
C LEU A 689 19.50 30.09 11.49
N THR A 690 20.42 29.13 11.48
CA THR A 690 21.35 28.91 10.37
C THR A 690 20.81 27.76 9.53
N LEU A 691 20.40 28.05 8.29
CA LEU A 691 19.74 27.10 7.40
C LEU A 691 20.54 26.82 6.11
N SER A 692 21.83 27.17 6.08
CA SER A 692 22.66 27.12 4.86
C SER A 692 22.80 25.73 4.25
N ASN A 693 22.67 24.66 5.05
CA ASN A 693 22.85 23.29 4.59
C ASN A 693 21.53 22.60 4.18
N PHE A 694 20.39 23.31 4.31
CA PHE A 694 19.11 22.77 3.86
C PHE A 694 19.07 22.74 2.33
N ASN A 695 18.86 21.55 1.78
CA ASN A 695 18.43 21.34 0.41
C ASN A 695 16.92 21.05 0.42
N THR A 696 16.13 21.90 -0.24
CA THR A 696 14.66 21.81 -0.25
C THR A 696 14.09 21.36 -1.60
N ALA A 697 14.93 20.91 -2.54
CA ALA A 697 14.50 20.64 -3.92
C ALA A 697 13.41 19.57 -4.05
N ASN A 698 13.31 18.66 -3.07
CA ASN A 698 12.32 17.58 -3.02
C ASN A 698 11.13 17.85 -2.08
N VAL A 699 11.05 19.05 -1.47
CA VAL A 699 10.02 19.37 -0.48
C VAL A 699 8.72 19.76 -1.18
N GLU A 700 7.61 19.09 -0.83
CA GLU A 700 6.27 19.43 -1.31
C GLU A 700 5.47 20.25 -0.27
N PHE A 701 5.73 20.02 1.02
CA PHE A 701 4.97 20.61 2.13
C PHE A 701 5.88 21.48 3.03
N MET A 702 5.64 22.79 3.03
CA MET A 702 6.42 23.82 3.75
C MET A 702 5.51 24.83 4.49
N ASP A 703 4.24 24.49 4.66
CA ASP A 703 3.28 25.33 5.38
C ASP A 703 3.67 25.51 6.86
N ASN A 704 3.33 26.66 7.44
CA ASN A 704 3.61 27.03 8.83
C ASN A 704 5.07 26.92 9.30
N MET A 705 6.05 26.71 8.42
CA MET A 705 7.41 26.32 8.81
C MET A 705 8.01 27.21 9.92
N PHE A 706 7.75 28.53 9.88
CA PHE A 706 8.20 29.51 10.86
C PHE A 706 7.06 30.22 11.60
N ASN A 707 5.81 29.75 11.48
CA ASN A 707 4.63 30.42 12.05
C ASN A 707 4.84 30.71 13.55
N GLY A 708 4.64 31.95 14.00
CA GLY A 708 4.74 32.33 15.41
C GLY A 708 6.18 32.41 15.96
N CYS A 709 7.21 32.36 15.10
CA CYS A 709 8.60 32.69 15.49
C CYS A 709 8.76 34.21 15.71
N SER A 710 8.10 34.72 16.75
CA SER A 710 7.80 36.14 16.91
C SER A 710 9.01 37.05 17.15
N VAL A 711 10.19 36.49 17.47
CA VAL A 711 11.42 37.25 17.75
C VAL A 711 12.49 37.11 16.65
N LEU A 712 12.28 36.28 15.62
CA LEU A 712 13.18 36.20 14.47
C LEU A 712 13.20 37.54 13.74
N THR A 713 14.37 38.16 13.62
CA THR A 713 14.53 39.44 12.91
C THR A 713 14.91 39.26 11.45
N SER A 714 15.62 38.19 11.12
CA SER A 714 16.02 37.87 9.76
C SER A 714 16.09 36.37 9.53
N LEU A 715 15.82 35.94 8.30
CA LEU A 715 16.00 34.57 7.84
C LEU A 715 16.78 34.54 6.53
N ASP A 716 17.74 33.62 6.43
CA ASP A 716 18.48 33.37 5.20
C ASP A 716 17.98 32.06 4.57
N LEU A 717 17.20 32.21 3.49
CA LEU A 717 16.63 31.14 2.69
C LEU A 717 17.25 31.12 1.28
N SER A 718 18.42 31.75 1.09
CA SER A 718 19.07 31.86 -0.21
C SER A 718 19.35 30.52 -0.89
N ASN A 719 19.53 29.45 -0.11
CA ASN A 719 19.75 28.09 -0.61
C ASN A 719 18.47 27.27 -0.83
N PHE A 720 17.29 27.83 -0.54
CA PHE A 720 16.02 27.11 -0.70
C PHE A 720 15.62 27.08 -2.17
N ASN A 721 15.53 25.87 -2.71
CA ASN A 721 14.88 25.59 -3.99
C ASN A 721 13.45 25.13 -3.72
N THR A 722 12.46 25.92 -4.10
CA THR A 722 11.04 25.64 -3.81
C THR A 722 10.22 25.27 -5.05
N LYS A 723 10.89 24.82 -6.12
CA LYS A 723 10.25 24.45 -7.40
C LYS A 723 9.17 23.38 -7.26
N GLU A 724 9.30 22.47 -6.29
CA GLU A 724 8.35 21.36 -6.05
C GLU A 724 7.34 21.64 -4.92
N VAL A 725 7.43 22.79 -4.23
CA VAL A 725 6.56 23.07 -3.07
C VAL A 725 5.14 23.39 -3.54
N ARG A 726 4.15 22.67 -2.99
CA ARG A 726 2.72 22.83 -3.27
C ARG A 726 1.97 23.53 -2.13
N TYR A 727 2.43 23.37 -0.89
CA TYR A 727 1.79 23.94 0.31
C TYR A 727 2.73 24.91 1.04
N MET A 728 2.37 26.18 1.10
CA MET A 728 3.11 27.27 1.78
C MET A 728 2.20 28.17 2.65
N TYR A 729 1.01 27.70 3.02
CA TYR A 729 0.09 28.52 3.82
C TYR A 729 0.71 28.90 5.16
N SER A 730 0.53 30.17 5.57
CA SER A 730 1.00 30.67 6.87
C SER A 730 2.49 30.46 7.21
N MET A 731 3.37 30.25 6.21
CA MET A 731 4.79 29.91 6.42
C MET A 731 5.52 30.85 7.40
N PHE A 732 5.28 32.16 7.33
CA PHE A 732 5.86 33.18 8.22
C PHE A 732 4.81 33.87 9.09
N GLN A 733 3.58 33.35 9.19
CA GLN A 733 2.51 33.99 9.95
C GLN A 733 2.99 34.33 11.38
N ALA A 734 2.61 35.49 11.90
CA ALA A 734 2.99 35.97 13.23
C ALA A 734 4.50 36.09 13.52
N CYS A 735 5.37 36.11 12.51
CA CYS A 735 6.78 36.51 12.64
C CYS A 735 6.92 38.04 12.77
N SER A 736 6.39 38.60 13.85
CA SER A 736 6.19 40.06 14.01
C SER A 736 7.48 40.89 14.15
N ALA A 737 8.62 40.25 14.45
CA ALA A 737 9.94 40.89 14.48
C ALA A 737 10.68 40.85 13.13
N LEU A 738 10.21 40.08 12.15
CA LEU A 738 10.93 39.80 10.91
C LEU A 738 11.03 41.05 10.02
N THR A 739 12.24 41.53 9.78
CA THR A 739 12.52 42.70 8.94
C THR A 739 13.01 42.32 7.55
N THR A 740 13.67 41.16 7.42
CA THR A 740 14.33 40.76 6.18
C THR A 740 14.31 39.24 6.00
N ILE A 741 13.94 38.81 4.80
CA ILE A 741 14.04 37.41 4.36
C ILE A 741 14.95 37.42 3.15
N TYR A 742 16.09 36.75 3.24
CA TYR A 742 16.98 36.59 2.09
C TYR A 742 16.59 35.36 1.29
N ALA A 743 16.56 35.49 -0.03
CA ALA A 743 16.26 34.40 -0.95
C ALA A 743 17.00 34.59 -2.27
N SER A 744 17.05 33.54 -3.08
CA SER A 744 17.55 33.58 -4.46
C SER A 744 16.40 33.48 -5.46
N ASP A 745 16.72 33.47 -6.75
CA ASP A 745 15.79 33.20 -7.85
C ASP A 745 15.27 31.75 -7.87
N GLU A 746 15.90 30.85 -7.10
CA GLU A 746 15.45 29.46 -6.92
C GLU A 746 14.27 29.33 -5.93
N PHE A 747 13.99 30.36 -5.12
CA PHE A 747 12.78 30.43 -4.32
C PHE A 747 11.62 30.90 -5.22
N VAL A 748 10.89 29.94 -5.78
CA VAL A 748 9.73 30.15 -6.65
C VAL A 748 8.45 29.62 -6.03
N THR A 749 7.32 30.24 -6.34
CA THR A 749 5.99 29.81 -5.86
C THR A 749 5.10 29.28 -7.00
N THR A 750 5.70 28.88 -8.11
CA THR A 750 4.96 28.55 -9.35
C THR A 750 4.08 27.30 -9.24
N LYS A 751 4.44 26.34 -8.36
CA LYS A 751 3.64 25.15 -8.06
C LYS A 751 2.78 25.26 -6.78
N VAL A 752 2.78 26.41 -6.10
CA VAL A 752 2.05 26.58 -4.84
C VAL A 752 0.54 26.58 -5.11
N GLU A 753 -0.16 25.61 -4.55
CA GLU A 753 -1.61 25.43 -4.63
C GLU A 753 -2.32 26.11 -3.46
N ILE A 754 -1.73 26.00 -2.25
CA ILE A 754 -2.25 26.60 -1.03
C ILE A 754 -1.16 27.45 -0.37
N GLY A 755 -1.30 28.77 -0.46
CA GLY A 755 -0.33 29.72 0.08
C GLY A 755 -0.96 31.01 0.61
N SER A 756 -2.14 30.92 1.23
CA SER A 756 -2.78 32.04 1.91
C SER A 756 -2.07 32.38 3.23
N ASP A 757 -2.20 33.63 3.68
CA ASP A 757 -1.75 34.12 4.99
C ASP A 757 -0.25 33.96 5.28
N MET A 758 0.57 33.68 4.25
CA MET A 758 2.01 33.43 4.36
C MET A 758 2.74 34.48 5.19
N PHE A 759 2.39 35.76 5.02
CA PHE A 759 3.00 36.91 5.69
C PHE A 759 2.08 37.59 6.73
N SER A 760 0.96 36.97 7.09
CA SER A 760 0.01 37.56 8.03
C SER A 760 0.69 37.88 9.37
N GLY A 761 0.64 39.15 9.82
CA GLY A 761 1.31 39.60 11.05
C GLY A 761 2.82 39.92 10.92
N CYS A 762 3.43 39.83 9.73
CA CYS A 762 4.82 40.22 9.47
C CYS A 762 4.99 41.73 9.25
N THR A 763 4.48 42.56 10.16
CA THR A 763 4.32 44.01 9.94
C THR A 763 5.61 44.82 9.80
N LYS A 764 6.78 44.21 10.02
CA LYS A 764 8.10 44.86 9.92
C LYS A 764 8.86 44.55 8.64
N LEU A 765 8.33 43.68 7.76
CA LEU A 765 8.95 43.41 6.47
C LEU A 765 8.99 44.68 5.62
N LYS A 766 10.09 44.86 4.89
CA LYS A 766 10.24 45.98 3.96
C LYS A 766 9.14 45.92 2.89
N GLY A 767 8.38 47.01 2.74
CA GLY A 767 7.30 47.10 1.75
C GLY A 767 6.02 46.34 2.13
N PHE A 768 5.88 45.88 3.38
CA PHE A 768 4.70 45.16 3.85
C PHE A 768 3.38 45.90 3.60
N ASP A 769 2.38 45.15 3.15
CA ASP A 769 1.01 45.60 2.89
C ASP A 769 0.04 44.55 3.44
N SER A 770 -0.82 44.95 4.38
CA SER A 770 -1.78 44.05 5.03
C SER A 770 -2.83 43.45 4.08
N SER A 771 -2.98 43.99 2.87
CA SER A 771 -3.85 43.43 1.82
C SER A 771 -3.15 42.36 0.96
N MET A 772 -1.82 42.26 1.02
CA MET A 772 -0.99 41.39 0.18
C MET A 772 -0.17 40.41 1.02
N ILE A 773 -0.86 39.53 1.73
CA ILE A 773 -0.28 38.62 2.72
C ILE A 773 -0.06 37.19 2.21
N ASP A 774 -0.38 36.91 0.94
CA ASP A 774 -0.23 35.60 0.31
C ASP A 774 1.18 35.39 -0.28
N HIS A 775 1.43 34.17 -0.75
CA HIS A 775 2.70 33.77 -1.34
C HIS A 775 3.14 34.55 -2.58
N LYS A 776 2.29 35.35 -3.23
CA LYS A 776 2.68 36.11 -4.44
C LYS A 776 3.73 37.17 -4.13
N LYS A 777 3.82 37.60 -2.86
CA LYS A 777 4.87 38.52 -2.38
C LYS A 777 6.17 37.81 -1.98
N ALA A 778 6.26 36.49 -2.06
CA ALA A 778 7.47 35.72 -1.80
C ALA A 778 8.41 35.71 -3.02
N ASN A 779 8.95 36.88 -3.37
CA ASN A 779 9.91 37.03 -4.46
C ASN A 779 10.91 38.17 -4.18
N CYS A 780 12.05 38.16 -4.89
CA CYS A 780 13.13 39.15 -4.76
C CYS A 780 12.98 40.36 -5.71
N GLY A 781 11.87 40.47 -6.42
CA GLY A 781 11.57 41.57 -7.33
C GLY A 781 11.22 42.87 -6.59
N THR A 782 11.04 43.96 -7.35
CA THR A 782 10.78 45.29 -6.78
C THR A 782 9.48 45.38 -5.98
N ASP A 783 8.55 44.45 -6.18
CA ASP A 783 7.25 44.41 -5.49
C ASP A 783 7.14 43.25 -4.47
N GLY A 784 8.18 42.44 -4.28
CA GLY A 784 8.21 41.34 -3.33
C GLY A 784 8.74 41.71 -1.93
N TYR A 785 8.60 40.80 -0.97
CA TYR A 785 9.06 40.96 0.42
C TYR A 785 10.45 40.36 0.67
N PHE A 786 11.00 39.62 -0.30
CA PHE A 786 12.33 39.01 -0.14
C PHE A 786 13.42 39.96 -0.63
N THR A 787 14.59 39.83 -0.02
CA THR A 787 15.80 40.53 -0.41
C THR A 787 16.72 39.53 -1.11
N PRO A 788 17.26 39.82 -2.31
CA PRO A 788 18.26 38.97 -2.93
C PRO A 788 19.43 38.72 -1.97
N GLY A 789 19.92 37.48 -1.91
CA GLY A 789 21.24 37.20 -1.33
C GLY A 789 22.36 37.86 -2.14
N CYS A 790 23.58 37.83 -1.61
CA CYS A 790 24.75 38.42 -2.23
C CYS A 790 25.88 37.40 -2.39
N ALA A 791 26.53 37.46 -3.54
CA ALA A 791 27.74 36.73 -3.86
C ALA A 791 28.97 37.53 -3.38
N TYR A 792 29.98 36.85 -2.85
CA TYR A 792 31.18 37.49 -2.31
C TYR A 792 32.38 36.54 -2.39
N ALA A 793 33.58 37.10 -2.20
CA ALA A 793 34.82 36.35 -2.10
C ALA A 793 35.54 36.60 -0.76
N GLU A 794 36.17 35.57 -0.21
CA GLU A 794 36.94 35.63 1.02
C GLU A 794 38.37 35.16 0.73
N PHE A 795 39.37 35.93 1.17
CA PHE A 795 40.78 35.56 1.01
C PHE A 795 41.37 35.08 2.33
N ASP A 796 41.90 33.86 2.34
CA ASP A 796 42.67 33.32 3.47
C ASP A 796 44.18 33.52 3.24
N ASN A 797 44.75 34.49 3.97
CA ASN A 797 46.18 34.79 3.93
C ASN A 797 47.09 33.61 4.31
N ALA A 798 46.62 32.69 5.17
CA ALA A 798 47.46 31.60 5.66
C ALA A 798 47.69 30.54 4.56
N THR A 799 46.66 30.28 3.76
CA THR A 799 46.69 29.29 2.69
C THR A 799 46.93 29.90 1.30
N GLY A 800 46.66 31.20 1.13
CA GLY A 800 46.62 31.85 -0.17
C GLY A 800 45.39 31.45 -1.00
N THR A 801 44.28 31.08 -0.34
CA THR A 801 43.05 30.60 -0.98
C THR A 801 42.02 31.73 -1.10
N LEU A 802 41.51 31.96 -2.30
CA LEU A 802 40.36 32.83 -2.55
C LEU A 802 39.09 31.97 -2.71
N THR A 803 38.13 32.11 -1.79
CA THR A 803 36.88 31.33 -1.79
C THR A 803 35.69 32.18 -2.17
N PHE A 804 34.94 31.77 -3.19
CA PHE A 804 33.69 32.39 -3.64
C PHE A 804 32.50 31.72 -2.97
N ARG A 805 31.56 32.51 -2.45
CA ARG A 805 30.36 32.05 -1.71
C ARG A 805 29.13 32.91 -1.98
N TYR A 806 27.96 32.38 -1.66
CA TYR A 806 26.68 33.11 -1.72
C TYR A 806 25.93 33.00 -0.39
N LYS A 807 25.41 34.12 0.14
CA LYS A 807 24.53 34.11 1.32
C LYS A 807 23.70 35.39 1.43
N GLY A 808 22.74 35.42 2.35
CA GLY A 808 21.89 36.59 2.59
C GLY A 808 22.67 37.87 2.92
N VAL A 809 23.71 37.78 3.76
CA VAL A 809 24.55 38.93 4.15
C VAL A 809 26.02 38.62 4.02
N LYS A 810 26.74 39.35 3.17
CA LYS A 810 28.20 39.28 3.03
C LYS A 810 28.90 39.43 4.40
N PRO A 811 29.88 38.57 4.76
CA PRO A 811 30.62 38.73 6.00
C PRO A 811 31.47 40.01 6.00
N ALA A 812 31.74 40.56 7.19
CA ALA A 812 32.66 41.69 7.32
C ALA A 812 34.07 41.28 6.86
N GLY A 813 34.71 42.10 6.01
CA GLY A 813 36.03 41.84 5.45
C GLY A 813 36.04 41.00 4.17
N ALA A 814 34.90 40.47 3.73
CA ALA A 814 34.78 39.82 2.42
C ALA A 814 34.66 40.86 1.29
N TYR A 815 35.13 40.47 0.11
CA TYR A 815 35.13 41.27 -1.11
C TYR A 815 33.81 41.13 -1.86
N ASP A 816 33.29 42.24 -2.36
CA ASP A 816 32.21 42.20 -3.36
C ASP A 816 32.77 41.72 -4.70
N LEU A 817 31.93 41.06 -5.50
CA LEU A 817 32.26 40.82 -6.90
C LEU A 817 32.26 42.15 -7.66
N ASN A 818 33.15 42.31 -8.63
CA ASN A 818 33.07 43.43 -9.56
C ASN A 818 31.85 43.31 -10.46
N VAL A 819 31.33 44.46 -10.86
CA VAL A 819 30.30 44.63 -11.88
C VAL A 819 30.92 45.35 -13.06
N GLU A 820 30.46 45.03 -14.27
CA GLU A 820 31.01 45.60 -15.51
C GLU A 820 32.53 45.41 -15.58
N SER A 821 33.28 46.37 -16.10
CA SER A 821 34.72 46.28 -16.35
C SER A 821 35.58 46.82 -15.19
N ASN A 822 35.04 46.86 -13.98
CA ASN A 822 35.76 47.34 -12.80
C ASN A 822 36.71 46.26 -12.26
N ASN A 823 37.78 46.67 -11.58
CA ASN A 823 38.68 45.73 -10.91
C ASN A 823 37.95 44.92 -9.81
N PRO A 824 38.26 43.62 -9.64
CA PRO A 824 37.70 42.82 -8.55
C PRO A 824 38.14 43.35 -7.18
N GLY A 825 37.31 43.14 -6.16
CA GLY A 825 37.60 43.64 -4.81
C GLY A 825 38.89 43.07 -4.19
N TRP A 826 39.37 41.92 -4.68
CA TRP A 826 40.59 41.25 -4.22
C TRP A 826 41.83 41.55 -5.09
N GLU A 827 41.79 42.57 -5.95
CA GLU A 827 42.90 42.94 -6.85
C GLU A 827 44.25 43.08 -6.12
N ASP A 828 44.25 43.67 -4.92
CA ASP A 828 45.47 43.83 -4.10
C ASP A 828 46.08 42.50 -3.64
N GLN A 829 45.32 41.39 -3.71
CA GLN A 829 45.75 40.05 -3.30
C GLN A 829 46.25 39.18 -4.46
N LYS A 830 46.20 39.63 -5.73
CA LYS A 830 46.58 38.83 -6.90
C LYS A 830 47.96 38.16 -6.80
N GLY A 831 48.94 38.85 -6.20
CA GLY A 831 50.29 38.31 -5.96
C GLY A 831 50.38 37.26 -4.85
N ASN A 832 49.32 37.04 -4.08
CA ASN A 832 49.25 36.11 -2.95
C ASN A 832 48.33 34.90 -3.22
N ILE A 833 47.50 34.94 -4.26
CA ILE A 833 46.54 33.88 -4.59
C ILE A 833 47.28 32.68 -5.19
N LYS A 834 47.11 31.51 -4.56
CA LYS A 834 47.68 30.22 -4.96
C LYS A 834 46.60 29.20 -5.35
N LYS A 835 45.40 29.36 -4.76
CA LYS A 835 44.25 28.47 -4.94
C LYS A 835 42.96 29.29 -5.03
N VAL A 836 42.04 28.86 -5.86
CA VAL A 836 40.66 29.39 -5.93
C VAL A 836 39.68 28.27 -5.60
N VAL A 837 38.64 28.59 -4.82
CA VAL A 837 37.57 27.66 -4.47
C VAL A 837 36.22 28.31 -4.76
N PHE A 838 35.39 27.66 -5.56
CA PHE A 838 33.98 28.02 -5.72
C PHE A 838 33.14 27.08 -4.87
N ASP A 839 32.70 27.57 -3.71
CA ASP A 839 31.85 26.81 -2.80
C ASP A 839 30.51 26.44 -3.46
N ALA A 840 29.91 25.31 -3.07
CA ALA A 840 28.64 24.86 -3.63
C ALA A 840 27.52 25.92 -3.53
N SER A 841 27.55 26.78 -2.50
CA SER A 841 26.60 27.91 -2.38
C SER A 841 26.72 28.90 -3.55
N PHE A 842 27.89 29.03 -4.17
CA PHE A 842 28.12 29.96 -5.27
C PHE A 842 27.43 29.55 -6.58
N ALA A 843 26.96 28.30 -6.71
CA ALA A 843 26.20 27.83 -7.86
C ALA A 843 24.92 28.65 -8.14
N ILE A 844 24.43 29.39 -7.14
CA ILE A 844 23.26 30.27 -7.21
C ILE A 844 23.65 31.68 -7.71
N ALA A 845 24.93 32.06 -7.59
CA ALA A 845 25.41 33.36 -8.06
C ALA A 845 25.24 33.46 -9.60
N ARG A 846 24.95 34.68 -10.07
CA ARG A 846 24.79 35.03 -11.48
C ARG A 846 25.62 36.28 -11.80
N PRO A 847 26.96 36.19 -11.76
CA PRO A 847 27.81 37.32 -12.10
C PRO A 847 27.50 37.83 -13.51
N THR A 848 27.60 39.14 -13.70
CA THR A 848 27.44 39.78 -15.02
C THR A 848 28.80 40.05 -15.69
N SER A 849 29.89 39.96 -14.91
CA SER A 849 31.26 40.14 -15.37
C SER A 849 32.20 39.23 -14.60
N CYS A 850 33.15 38.62 -15.32
CA CYS A 850 34.31 37.94 -14.74
C CYS A 850 35.62 38.68 -15.08
N CYS A 851 35.49 39.94 -15.52
CA CYS A 851 36.60 40.79 -15.93
C CYS A 851 37.66 40.85 -14.82
N TRP A 852 38.91 40.55 -15.15
CA TRP A 852 40.07 40.65 -14.26
C TRP A 852 40.09 39.71 -13.04
N TRP A 853 39.16 38.75 -12.91
CA TRP A 853 39.01 37.95 -11.68
C TRP A 853 40.30 37.28 -11.21
N PHE A 854 41.10 36.73 -12.10
CA PHE A 854 42.38 36.08 -11.78
C PHE A 854 43.56 36.70 -12.53
N ALA A 855 43.39 37.92 -13.03
CA ALA A 855 44.45 38.63 -13.72
C ALA A 855 45.70 38.78 -12.83
N ASN A 856 46.87 38.42 -13.37
CA ASN A 856 48.16 38.47 -12.71
C ASN A 856 48.27 37.63 -11.42
N CYS A 857 47.45 36.58 -11.29
CA CYS A 857 47.59 35.58 -10.23
C CYS A 857 48.76 34.63 -10.53
N PHE A 858 49.99 35.15 -10.51
CA PHE A 858 51.21 34.45 -10.97
C PHE A 858 51.48 33.10 -10.30
N TYR A 859 50.95 32.89 -9.10
CA TYR A 859 51.16 31.68 -8.29
C TYR A 859 49.93 30.75 -8.23
N LEU A 860 48.85 31.04 -8.97
CA LEU A 860 47.65 30.21 -9.00
C LEU A 860 47.93 28.87 -9.68
N THR A 861 47.81 27.78 -8.93
CA THR A 861 48.05 26.40 -9.42
C THR A 861 46.81 25.54 -9.45
N GLU A 862 45.77 25.89 -8.66
CA GLU A 862 44.62 25.03 -8.41
C GLU A 862 43.32 25.84 -8.36
N ILE A 863 42.28 25.34 -9.03
CA ILE A 863 40.91 25.86 -8.96
C ILE A 863 39.99 24.68 -8.67
N GLU A 864 39.25 24.77 -7.56
CA GLU A 864 38.28 23.76 -7.13
C GLU A 864 36.85 24.28 -7.26
N GLY A 865 35.93 23.40 -7.65
CA GLY A 865 34.50 23.70 -7.69
C GLY A 865 34.09 24.64 -8.83
N ILE A 866 34.91 24.82 -9.86
CA ILE A 866 34.65 25.75 -10.99
C ILE A 866 33.31 25.46 -11.70
N GLU A 867 32.75 24.25 -11.58
CA GLU A 867 31.39 23.89 -11.99
C GLU A 867 30.29 24.70 -11.27
N ASN A 868 30.57 25.25 -10.10
CA ASN A 868 29.68 26.15 -9.35
C ASN A 868 29.74 27.60 -9.86
N LEU A 869 30.62 27.94 -10.81
CA LEU A 869 30.61 29.25 -11.45
C LEU A 869 29.62 29.27 -12.63
N ASN A 870 28.44 29.86 -12.41
CA ASN A 870 27.46 30.04 -13.48
C ASN A 870 27.75 31.30 -14.29
N THR A 871 28.22 31.14 -15.53
CA THR A 871 28.56 32.27 -16.43
C THR A 871 27.44 32.69 -17.37
N GLN A 872 26.20 32.19 -17.22
CA GLN A 872 25.14 32.40 -18.22
C GLN A 872 24.77 33.87 -18.46
N ASN A 873 25.00 34.74 -17.47
CA ASN A 873 24.71 36.18 -17.52
C ASN A 873 25.97 37.04 -17.74
N VAL A 874 27.15 36.42 -17.88
CA VAL A 874 28.41 37.14 -18.04
C VAL A 874 28.50 37.71 -19.45
N THR A 875 28.76 39.01 -19.56
CA THR A 875 28.97 39.71 -20.84
C THR A 875 30.44 40.08 -21.08
N ASP A 876 31.24 40.22 -20.02
CA ASP A 876 32.66 40.62 -20.07
C ASP A 876 33.53 39.56 -19.38
N MET A 877 34.41 38.91 -20.16
CA MET A 877 35.39 37.91 -19.70
C MET A 877 36.83 38.37 -19.90
N ARG A 878 37.06 39.68 -20.11
CA ARG A 878 38.41 40.20 -20.32
C ARG A 878 39.34 39.91 -19.17
N ASP A 879 40.57 39.59 -19.53
CA ASP A 879 41.67 39.35 -18.62
C ASP A 879 41.42 38.28 -17.53
N MET A 880 40.39 37.44 -17.67
CA MET A 880 39.91 36.60 -16.57
C MET A 880 41.02 35.71 -15.97
N PHE A 881 41.91 35.16 -16.80
CA PHE A 881 43.05 34.33 -16.40
C PHE A 881 44.39 34.89 -16.87
N THR A 882 44.50 36.18 -17.15
CA THR A 882 45.74 36.78 -17.67
C THR A 882 46.92 36.55 -16.72
N CYS A 883 48.06 36.19 -17.29
CA CYS A 883 49.33 35.93 -16.61
C CYS A 883 49.24 34.91 -15.47
N CYS A 884 48.35 33.91 -15.56
CA CYS A 884 48.32 32.76 -14.64
C CYS A 884 49.47 31.76 -14.95
N TYR A 885 50.73 32.20 -14.82
CA TYR A 885 51.93 31.45 -15.23
C TYR A 885 52.07 30.05 -14.58
N ALA A 886 51.49 29.86 -13.40
CA ALA A 886 51.62 28.62 -12.64
C ALA A 886 50.54 27.57 -12.96
N LEU A 887 49.48 27.94 -13.70
CA LEU A 887 48.32 27.09 -13.93
C LEU A 887 48.64 26.02 -14.99
N THR A 888 48.56 24.75 -14.62
CA THR A 888 48.88 23.61 -15.52
C THR A 888 47.65 23.00 -16.18
N SER A 889 46.47 23.25 -15.61
CA SER A 889 45.19 22.75 -16.12
C SER A 889 44.07 23.71 -15.74
N LEU A 890 43.10 23.85 -16.63
CA LEU A 890 41.91 24.67 -16.40
C LEU A 890 40.70 24.00 -17.08
N ASP A 891 39.66 23.72 -16.30
CA ASP A 891 38.40 23.18 -16.83
C ASP A 891 37.36 24.29 -16.98
N VAL A 892 37.14 24.73 -18.23
CA VAL A 892 36.11 25.71 -18.59
C VAL A 892 34.90 25.05 -19.27
N SER A 893 34.74 23.73 -19.15
CA SER A 893 33.68 23.01 -19.86
C SER A 893 32.26 23.43 -19.42
N ASN A 894 32.07 23.92 -18.19
CA ASN A 894 30.76 24.39 -17.70
C ASN A 894 30.44 25.85 -18.06
N PHE A 895 31.33 26.56 -18.76
CA PHE A 895 31.11 27.97 -19.09
C PHE A 895 30.07 28.09 -20.21
N ASN A 896 28.97 28.78 -19.92
CA ASN A 896 28.04 29.27 -20.92
C ASN A 896 28.48 30.67 -21.36
N THR A 897 29.01 30.79 -22.58
CA THR A 897 29.55 32.05 -23.11
C THR A 897 28.64 32.73 -24.13
N GLN A 898 27.39 32.26 -24.31
CA GLN A 898 26.51 32.75 -25.38
C GLN A 898 26.21 34.26 -25.33
N ASN A 899 26.35 34.88 -24.15
CA ASN A 899 26.10 36.30 -23.90
C ASN A 899 27.38 37.13 -23.79
N VAL A 900 28.56 36.50 -23.92
CA VAL A 900 29.84 37.19 -23.81
C VAL A 900 30.09 38.01 -25.07
N GLU A 901 30.46 39.27 -24.88
CA GLU A 901 30.74 40.25 -25.94
C GLU A 901 32.25 40.53 -26.06
N ASP A 902 33.04 40.33 -24.97
CA ASP A 902 34.48 40.58 -24.96
C ASP A 902 35.27 39.46 -24.25
N MET A 903 36.28 38.92 -24.94
CA MET A 903 37.22 37.88 -24.46
C MET A 903 38.70 38.29 -24.61
N THR A 904 38.97 39.60 -24.73
CA THR A 904 40.35 40.13 -24.85
C THR A 904 41.22 39.62 -23.70
N ASP A 905 42.43 39.16 -24.02
CA ASP A 905 43.44 38.69 -23.08
C ASP A 905 43.02 37.56 -22.11
N MET A 906 41.88 36.89 -22.35
CA MET A 906 41.27 35.96 -21.38
C MET A 906 42.25 34.93 -20.81
N PHE A 907 43.13 34.37 -21.64
CA PHE A 907 44.15 33.39 -21.25
C PHE A 907 45.59 33.88 -21.50
N LEU A 908 45.80 35.18 -21.78
CA LEU A 908 47.11 35.73 -22.11
C LEU A 908 48.14 35.33 -21.06
N GLY A 909 49.31 34.84 -21.47
CA GLY A 909 50.41 34.49 -20.57
C GLY A 909 50.16 33.27 -19.69
N CYS A 910 49.21 32.38 -20.00
CA CYS A 910 49.06 31.09 -19.32
C CYS A 910 50.12 30.07 -19.77
N GLU A 911 51.39 30.35 -19.45
CA GLU A 911 52.58 29.66 -20.01
C GLU A 911 52.67 28.16 -19.76
N LYS A 912 51.94 27.60 -18.79
CA LYS A 912 52.00 26.17 -18.43
C LYS A 912 50.77 25.36 -18.84
N LEU A 913 49.75 25.99 -19.43
CA LEU A 913 48.61 25.26 -19.96
C LEU A 913 49.05 24.52 -21.23
N SER A 914 48.90 23.19 -21.23
CA SER A 914 49.19 22.36 -22.41
C SER A 914 47.94 22.07 -23.25
N LEU A 915 46.75 22.19 -22.66
CA LEU A 915 45.47 21.86 -23.28
C LEU A 915 44.36 22.76 -22.74
N LEU A 916 43.52 23.29 -23.63
CA LEU A 916 42.26 23.97 -23.30
C LEU A 916 41.10 23.33 -24.07
N ASP A 917 39.96 23.16 -23.41
CA ASP A 917 38.74 22.68 -24.06
C ASP A 917 37.66 23.76 -24.06
N LEU A 918 37.49 24.39 -25.21
CA LEU A 918 36.52 25.44 -25.48
C LEU A 918 35.33 24.90 -26.29
N SER A 919 35.12 23.59 -26.36
CA SER A 919 34.08 22.99 -27.20
C SER A 919 32.67 23.46 -26.85
N ASN A 920 32.44 23.87 -25.59
CA ASN A 920 31.16 24.40 -25.12
C ASN A 920 31.01 25.92 -25.30
N PHE A 921 32.06 26.62 -25.74
CA PHE A 921 32.00 28.06 -25.94
C PHE A 921 31.12 28.36 -27.16
N ASN A 922 30.12 29.22 -26.95
CA ASN A 922 29.39 29.89 -28.00
C ASN A 922 29.90 31.33 -28.07
N THR A 923 30.60 31.68 -29.15
CA THR A 923 31.20 33.01 -29.31
C THR A 923 30.52 33.86 -30.38
N GLU A 924 29.27 33.54 -30.73
CA GLU A 924 28.50 34.23 -31.79
C GLU A 924 28.41 35.75 -31.58
N ARG A 925 28.39 36.20 -30.31
CA ARG A 925 28.26 37.62 -29.93
C ARG A 925 29.58 38.30 -29.57
N VAL A 926 30.70 37.59 -29.63
CA VAL A 926 31.99 38.14 -29.22
C VAL A 926 32.53 39.08 -30.31
N GLU A 927 32.79 40.33 -29.93
CA GLU A 927 33.26 41.41 -30.79
C GLU A 927 34.79 41.59 -30.73
N SER A 928 35.41 41.26 -29.58
CA SER A 928 36.87 41.34 -29.36
C SER A 928 37.43 40.06 -28.75
N MET A 929 38.54 39.57 -29.33
CA MET A 929 39.32 38.43 -28.84
C MET A 929 40.83 38.67 -28.95
N SER A 930 41.25 39.93 -28.98
CA SER A 930 42.66 40.30 -29.13
C SER A 930 43.52 39.64 -28.05
N SER A 931 44.66 39.09 -28.50
CA SER A 931 45.67 38.44 -27.66
C SER A 931 45.17 37.35 -26.69
N MET A 932 43.98 36.77 -26.95
CA MET A 932 43.31 35.83 -26.05
C MET A 932 44.18 34.67 -25.57
N PHE A 933 45.06 34.12 -26.42
CA PHE A 933 45.99 33.04 -26.07
C PHE A 933 47.46 33.49 -26.11
N SER A 934 47.75 34.77 -26.33
CA SER A 934 49.12 35.28 -26.52
C SER A 934 50.03 34.86 -25.35
N GLY A 935 51.22 34.36 -25.64
CA GLY A 935 52.19 33.90 -24.64
C GLY A 935 51.88 32.54 -24.00
N CYS A 936 50.85 31.80 -24.45
CA CYS A 936 50.58 30.42 -23.98
C CYS A 936 51.56 29.41 -24.60
N SER A 937 52.85 29.54 -24.28
CA SER A 937 53.95 28.87 -24.99
C SER A 937 53.92 27.34 -24.93
N THR A 938 53.31 26.70 -23.92
CA THR A 938 53.20 25.23 -23.85
C THR A 938 51.93 24.66 -24.47
N LEU A 939 51.00 25.51 -24.92
CA LEU A 939 49.69 25.08 -25.38
C LEU A 939 49.81 24.26 -26.68
N GLN A 940 49.39 22.99 -26.62
CA GLN A 940 49.50 22.04 -27.74
C GLN A 940 48.16 21.80 -28.42
N THR A 941 47.06 21.93 -27.69
CA THR A 941 45.73 21.61 -28.19
C THR A 941 44.69 22.56 -27.61
N ILE A 942 43.89 23.14 -28.51
CA ILE A 942 42.68 23.89 -28.16
C ILE A 942 41.51 23.16 -28.82
N PHE A 943 40.64 22.56 -28.02
CA PHE A 943 39.42 21.96 -28.54
C PHE A 943 38.36 23.04 -28.75
N ALA A 944 37.68 23.00 -29.89
CA ALA A 944 36.57 23.89 -30.20
C ALA A 944 35.47 23.14 -30.97
N SER A 945 34.26 23.72 -30.98
CA SER A 945 33.13 23.23 -31.75
C SER A 945 32.70 24.23 -32.81
N ASP A 946 31.68 23.89 -33.58
CA ASP A 946 31.07 24.77 -34.59
C ASP A 946 30.41 26.02 -34.00
N LYS A 947 30.33 26.12 -32.66
CA LYS A 947 29.82 27.28 -31.94
C LYS A 947 30.90 28.33 -31.62
N PHE A 948 32.17 28.04 -31.90
CA PHE A 948 33.24 29.02 -31.79
C PHE A 948 33.31 29.85 -33.09
N PHE A 949 32.61 30.98 -33.11
CA PHE A 949 32.55 31.92 -34.22
C PHE A 949 33.60 33.04 -34.07
N THR A 950 34.23 33.44 -35.17
CA THR A 950 35.11 34.61 -35.24
C THR A 950 34.66 35.65 -36.26
N ASN A 951 33.53 35.43 -36.95
CA ASN A 951 33.07 36.31 -38.04
C ASN A 951 32.63 37.71 -37.59
N GLN A 952 32.25 37.88 -36.32
CA GLN A 952 31.87 39.18 -35.74
C GLN A 952 33.05 39.88 -35.04
N VAL A 953 34.21 39.21 -34.95
CA VAL A 953 35.40 39.75 -34.28
C VAL A 953 36.09 40.76 -35.20
N PHE A 954 36.08 42.04 -34.83
CA PHE A 954 36.80 43.09 -35.56
C PHE A 954 38.15 43.46 -34.94
N ASP A 955 38.41 43.03 -33.70
CA ASP A 955 39.69 43.18 -33.00
C ASP A 955 40.17 41.81 -32.48
N GLY A 956 41.05 41.17 -33.26
CA GLY A 956 41.60 39.83 -33.00
C GLY A 956 43.11 39.76 -33.19
N TYR A 957 43.81 40.89 -33.02
CA TYR A 957 45.24 41.02 -33.24
C TYR A 957 46.04 40.20 -32.22
N GLY A 958 47.08 39.50 -32.68
CA GLY A 958 48.03 38.78 -31.83
C GLY A 958 47.44 37.64 -30.99
N MET A 959 46.25 37.14 -31.33
CA MET A 959 45.55 36.07 -30.60
C MET A 959 46.44 34.87 -30.25
N PHE A 960 47.33 34.46 -31.16
CA PHE A 960 48.21 33.30 -31.01
C PHE A 960 49.70 33.65 -30.90
N GLN A 961 50.04 34.92 -30.65
CA GLN A 961 51.43 35.36 -30.59
C GLN A 961 52.20 34.57 -29.52
N GLY A 962 53.28 33.87 -29.89
CA GLY A 962 54.08 33.07 -28.96
C GLY A 962 53.52 31.67 -28.61
N CYS A 963 52.48 31.19 -29.29
CA CYS A 963 51.89 29.85 -29.12
C CYS A 963 52.56 28.78 -30.00
N GLU A 964 53.88 28.66 -29.94
CA GLU A 964 54.68 27.90 -30.91
C GLU A 964 54.42 26.38 -30.97
N ASN A 965 53.82 25.81 -29.91
CA ASN A 965 53.57 24.38 -29.78
C ASN A 965 52.19 23.92 -30.28
N LEU A 966 51.34 24.85 -30.75
CA LEU A 966 50.03 24.50 -31.32
C LEU A 966 50.20 23.68 -32.61
N LYS A 967 49.33 22.69 -32.79
CA LYS A 967 49.35 21.83 -33.97
C LYS A 967 49.17 22.67 -35.25
N GLY A 968 50.11 22.56 -36.18
CA GLY A 968 50.14 23.33 -37.44
C GLY A 968 50.84 24.69 -37.35
N PHE A 969 51.29 25.14 -36.17
CA PHE A 969 51.99 26.42 -36.01
C PHE A 969 53.41 26.40 -36.62
N ILE A 970 54.15 25.30 -36.41
CA ILE A 970 55.54 25.13 -36.89
C ILE A 970 55.66 25.26 -38.42
N ASP A 971 54.60 24.91 -39.16
CA ASP A 971 54.57 24.99 -40.62
C ASP A 971 54.60 26.44 -41.15
N TYR A 972 54.41 27.45 -40.29
CA TYR A 972 54.23 28.85 -40.67
C TYR A 972 55.09 29.87 -39.89
N ILE A 973 56.09 29.41 -39.12
CA ILE A 973 56.95 30.23 -38.23
C ILE A 973 57.51 31.54 -38.85
N PRO A 974 57.81 31.68 -40.16
CA PRO A 974 58.34 32.94 -40.69
C PRO A 974 57.31 34.07 -40.90
N ASP A 975 56.00 33.80 -40.76
CA ASP A 975 54.92 34.69 -41.24
C ASP A 975 54.14 35.30 -40.05
N SER A 976 54.53 36.50 -39.61
CA SER A 976 53.89 37.22 -38.48
C SER A 976 52.43 37.60 -38.73
N ASP A 977 51.91 37.39 -39.95
CA ASP A 977 50.53 37.71 -40.32
C ASP A 977 49.53 36.59 -40.00
N ARG A 978 49.98 35.50 -39.35
CA ARG A 978 49.16 34.30 -39.05
C ARG A 978 48.85 34.06 -37.59
N ASP A 979 48.99 35.09 -36.75
CA ASP A 979 48.72 35.01 -35.32
C ASP A 979 47.37 35.64 -34.89
N ASN A 980 46.52 35.99 -35.86
CA ASN A 980 45.21 36.62 -35.62
C ASN A 980 44.04 35.61 -35.54
N ASN A 981 42.82 36.13 -35.34
CA ASN A 981 41.58 35.35 -35.18
C ASN A 981 41.16 34.54 -36.42
N GLU A 982 41.69 34.78 -37.62
CA GLU A 982 41.37 33.96 -38.80
C GLU A 982 41.82 32.50 -38.62
N TYR A 983 42.87 32.27 -37.83
CA TYR A 983 43.43 30.94 -37.55
C TYR A 983 42.81 30.26 -36.31
N ALA A 984 41.80 30.87 -35.69
CA ALA A 984 41.02 30.27 -34.60
C ALA A 984 39.93 29.31 -35.13
N ASN A 985 40.34 28.34 -35.95
CA ASN A 985 39.46 27.34 -36.53
C ASN A 985 40.22 26.01 -36.69
N TYR A 986 39.49 24.90 -36.78
CA TYR A 986 40.10 23.56 -36.87
C TYR A 986 40.28 23.03 -38.31
N LYS A 987 39.84 23.79 -39.32
CA LYS A 987 39.90 23.42 -40.73
C LYS A 987 41.25 23.75 -41.35
N THR A 988 41.70 24.98 -41.13
CA THR A 988 42.95 25.54 -41.66
C THR A 988 43.82 26.20 -40.58
N GLY A 989 43.28 26.38 -39.37
CA GLY A 989 43.92 27.06 -38.26
C GLY A 989 44.47 26.10 -37.18
N TYR A 990 44.59 26.63 -35.96
CA TYR A 990 45.27 25.98 -34.85
C TYR A 990 44.36 25.21 -33.89
N PHE A 991 43.04 25.29 -34.08
CA PHE A 991 42.10 24.57 -33.22
C PHE A 991 41.97 23.11 -33.64
N THR A 992 41.42 22.32 -32.75
CA THR A 992 41.13 20.91 -32.98
C THR A 992 39.65 20.67 -32.70
N LYS A 993 38.92 20.04 -33.64
CA LYS A 993 37.53 19.68 -33.38
C LYS A 993 37.50 18.47 -32.44
N LEU A 994 36.76 18.56 -31.35
CA LEU A 994 36.53 17.41 -30.47
C LEU A 994 35.53 16.46 -31.14
N VAL A 995 36.02 15.34 -31.69
CA VAL A 995 35.21 14.40 -32.48
C VAL A 995 34.80 13.14 -31.70
N GLY A 996 35.36 12.94 -30.50
CA GLY A 996 34.97 11.84 -29.64
C GLY A 996 35.87 11.69 -28.41
N LYS A 997 35.69 10.58 -27.68
CA LYS A 997 36.53 10.16 -26.57
C LYS A 997 36.69 8.64 -26.51
N ASN A 998 37.82 8.19 -25.97
CA ASN A 998 38.09 6.80 -25.60
C ASN A 998 38.40 6.77 -24.08
N GLY A 999 37.42 6.37 -23.27
CA GLY A 999 37.40 6.64 -21.84
C GLY A 999 37.39 8.16 -21.58
N GLU A 1000 38.31 8.63 -20.75
CA GLU A 1000 38.50 10.07 -20.48
C GLU A 1000 39.41 10.76 -21.51
N LYS A 1001 40.05 10.01 -22.41
CA LYS A 1001 40.95 10.57 -23.41
C LYS A 1001 40.15 11.18 -24.56
N LYS A 1002 40.20 12.50 -24.68
CA LYS A 1002 39.61 13.28 -25.77
C LYS A 1002 40.30 12.98 -27.10
N ILE A 1003 39.50 12.88 -28.16
CA ILE A 1003 39.96 12.61 -29.53
C ILE A 1003 39.68 13.83 -30.39
N GLY A 1004 40.76 14.37 -30.94
CA GLY A 1004 40.73 15.54 -31.78
C GLY A 1004 40.94 15.23 -33.25
N ALA A 1005 40.25 15.96 -34.12
CA ALA A 1005 40.47 15.92 -35.55
C ALA A 1005 40.61 17.34 -36.13
N THR A 1006 41.33 17.44 -37.24
CA THR A 1006 41.64 18.69 -37.94
C THR A 1006 41.43 18.53 -39.45
N GLY A 1007 41.24 19.63 -40.18
CA GLY A 1007 41.07 19.65 -41.64
C GLY A 1007 39.63 19.79 -42.11
N GLU A 1008 39.44 20.14 -43.39
CA GLU A 1008 38.11 20.20 -44.05
C GLU A 1008 37.42 18.83 -44.03
N THR A 1009 38.19 17.77 -44.29
CA THR A 1009 37.82 16.39 -43.95
C THR A 1009 38.44 16.08 -42.60
N LEU A 1010 37.62 16.05 -41.55
CA LEU A 1010 38.09 15.84 -40.18
C LEU A 1010 38.89 14.54 -40.07
N ALA A 1011 40.19 14.67 -39.79
CA ALA A 1011 41.08 13.54 -39.61
C ALA A 1011 41.91 13.65 -38.33
N THR A 1012 42.09 12.53 -37.62
CA THR A 1012 43.05 12.37 -36.53
C THR A 1012 44.27 11.59 -37.01
N GLU A 1013 45.44 11.84 -36.42
CA GLU A 1013 46.67 11.12 -36.80
C GLU A 1013 46.63 9.67 -36.36
N ASN A 1014 46.32 9.42 -35.08
CA ASN A 1014 46.34 8.08 -34.49
C ASN A 1014 45.12 7.87 -33.59
N LEU A 1015 44.29 6.88 -33.92
CA LEU A 1015 43.20 6.39 -33.08
C LEU A 1015 43.56 5.03 -32.48
N VAL A 1016 44.03 5.03 -31.23
CA VAL A 1016 44.29 3.80 -30.48
C VAL A 1016 43.13 3.55 -29.52
N LEU A 1017 42.40 2.45 -29.73
CA LEU A 1017 41.28 2.02 -28.89
C LEU A 1017 41.77 1.04 -27.83
N ASP A 1018 41.51 1.38 -26.57
CA ASP A 1018 41.94 0.59 -25.41
C ASP A 1018 40.85 -0.41 -25.01
N ASP A 1019 41.21 -1.69 -24.84
CA ASP A 1019 40.24 -2.69 -24.40
C ASP A 1019 39.62 -2.34 -23.04
N GLY A 1020 38.29 -2.37 -22.97
CA GLY A 1020 37.55 -2.06 -21.75
C GLY A 1020 37.29 -0.57 -21.48
N LYS A 1021 37.68 0.34 -22.39
CA LYS A 1021 37.34 1.77 -22.32
C LYS A 1021 36.21 2.10 -23.28
N ASP A 1022 35.26 2.92 -22.81
CA ASP A 1022 34.12 3.35 -23.61
C ASP A 1022 34.58 4.25 -24.75
N PHE A 1023 34.21 3.93 -25.98
CA PHE A 1023 34.41 4.82 -27.11
C PHE A 1023 33.10 5.52 -27.46
N VAL A 1024 33.14 6.84 -27.53
CA VAL A 1024 32.01 7.66 -27.95
C VAL A 1024 32.52 8.63 -29.01
N ALA A 1025 32.08 8.44 -30.24
CA ALA A 1025 32.24 9.43 -31.30
C ALA A 1025 31.05 10.40 -31.26
N TYR A 1026 31.33 11.70 -31.43
CA TYR A 1026 30.31 12.75 -31.47
C TYR A 1026 29.80 12.98 -32.90
N GLU A 1027 30.70 12.79 -33.87
CA GLU A 1027 30.44 12.83 -35.31
C GLU A 1027 31.38 11.86 -36.05
N PRO A 1028 31.07 11.45 -37.30
CA PRO A 1028 31.99 10.67 -38.12
C PRO A 1028 33.26 11.44 -38.45
N PHE A 1029 34.42 10.76 -38.42
CA PHE A 1029 35.72 11.35 -38.75
C PHE A 1029 36.66 10.30 -39.37
N ALA A 1030 37.82 10.71 -39.88
CA ALA A 1030 38.85 9.81 -40.39
C ALA A 1030 40.01 9.66 -39.39
N ALA A 1031 40.70 8.52 -39.41
CA ALA A 1031 41.96 8.33 -38.69
C ALA A 1031 43.02 7.82 -39.65
N LYS A 1032 44.20 8.46 -39.71
CA LYS A 1032 45.28 7.98 -40.59
C LYS A 1032 45.78 6.60 -40.19
N ASP A 1033 45.94 6.38 -38.89
CA ASP A 1033 46.18 5.05 -38.33
C ASP A 1033 45.13 4.78 -37.23
N ALA A 1034 44.43 3.64 -37.33
CA ALA A 1034 43.49 3.17 -36.30
C ALA A 1034 43.87 1.76 -35.85
N SER A 1035 43.88 1.54 -34.54
CA SER A 1035 44.24 0.23 -33.98
C SER A 1035 43.44 -0.13 -32.73
N TYR A 1036 43.26 -1.43 -32.55
CA TYR A 1036 42.60 -2.03 -31.40
C TYR A 1036 43.28 -3.34 -31.05
N SER A 1037 43.58 -3.55 -29.77
CA SER A 1037 44.14 -4.81 -29.29
C SER A 1037 43.42 -5.31 -28.05
N ARG A 1038 43.20 -6.63 -27.99
CA ARG A 1038 42.50 -7.31 -26.90
C ARG A 1038 43.19 -8.63 -26.58
N LYS A 1039 43.53 -8.84 -25.30
CA LYS A 1039 43.96 -10.15 -24.80
C LYS A 1039 42.75 -11.05 -24.54
N ILE A 1040 42.78 -12.27 -25.06
CA ILE A 1040 41.74 -13.31 -24.88
C ILE A 1040 42.12 -14.17 -23.67
N LYS A 1041 41.13 -14.65 -22.90
CA LYS A 1041 41.37 -15.54 -21.75
C LYS A 1041 41.84 -16.91 -22.24
N GLU A 1042 42.75 -17.55 -21.49
CA GLU A 1042 43.41 -18.82 -21.89
C GLU A 1042 42.43 -19.99 -22.13
N ASP A 1043 41.24 -19.95 -21.52
CA ASP A 1043 40.17 -20.94 -21.63
C ASP A 1043 39.10 -20.58 -22.68
N SER A 1044 39.33 -19.56 -23.50
CA SER A 1044 38.38 -19.09 -24.53
C SER A 1044 39.05 -18.99 -25.89
N THR A 1045 38.43 -19.60 -26.90
CA THR A 1045 38.84 -19.53 -28.30
C THR A 1045 37.90 -18.65 -29.13
N TRP A 1046 36.70 -18.34 -28.64
CA TRP A 1046 35.70 -17.52 -29.30
C TRP A 1046 35.48 -16.17 -28.62
N GLY A 1047 35.15 -15.15 -29.41
CA GLY A 1047 34.78 -13.84 -28.92
C GLY A 1047 33.82 -13.11 -29.85
N THR A 1048 33.25 -12.01 -29.35
CA THR A 1048 32.51 -11.03 -30.16
C THR A 1048 33.31 -9.74 -30.26
N LEU A 1049 33.10 -9.02 -31.36
CA LEU A 1049 33.78 -7.77 -31.69
C LEU A 1049 32.84 -6.84 -32.45
N CYS A 1050 32.91 -5.55 -32.17
CA CYS A 1050 32.31 -4.50 -32.97
C CYS A 1050 33.22 -3.28 -32.88
N LEU A 1051 33.86 -2.90 -34.00
CA LEU A 1051 34.82 -1.78 -34.04
C LEU A 1051 34.25 -0.61 -34.83
N PRO A 1052 34.60 0.64 -34.48
CA PRO A 1052 34.11 1.82 -35.18
C PRO A 1052 34.83 2.07 -36.52
N PHE A 1053 35.77 1.21 -36.91
CA PHE A 1053 36.46 1.23 -38.20
C PHE A 1053 36.40 -0.15 -38.86
N ALA A 1054 36.65 -0.18 -40.18
CA ALA A 1054 36.55 -1.39 -40.98
C ALA A 1054 37.70 -2.38 -40.70
N ILE A 1055 37.43 -3.67 -40.83
CA ILE A 1055 38.40 -4.76 -40.60
C ILE A 1055 38.74 -5.40 -41.94
N ASP A 1056 40.01 -5.31 -42.33
CA ASP A 1056 40.51 -5.95 -43.54
C ASP A 1056 40.94 -7.39 -43.24
N GLN A 1057 40.05 -8.35 -43.48
CA GLN A 1057 40.30 -9.75 -43.16
C GLN A 1057 41.50 -10.36 -43.89
N SER A 1058 41.93 -9.79 -45.03
CA SER A 1058 43.09 -10.29 -45.78
C SER A 1058 44.41 -10.09 -45.01
N LYS A 1059 44.41 -9.18 -44.04
CA LYS A 1059 45.56 -8.86 -43.18
C LYS A 1059 45.55 -9.63 -41.85
N GLU A 1060 44.46 -10.33 -41.54
CA GLU A 1060 44.25 -10.97 -40.26
C GLU A 1060 44.63 -12.46 -40.31
N THR A 1061 45.79 -12.81 -39.72
CA THR A 1061 46.29 -14.20 -39.70
C THR A 1061 46.05 -14.92 -38.36
N GLU A 1062 45.64 -14.20 -37.32
CA GLU A 1062 45.54 -14.68 -35.94
C GLU A 1062 44.15 -15.25 -35.60
N CYS A 1063 43.12 -14.90 -36.38
CA CYS A 1063 41.75 -15.32 -36.13
C CYS A 1063 40.92 -15.41 -37.42
N LYS A 1064 39.70 -15.93 -37.31
CA LYS A 1064 38.68 -15.93 -38.39
C LYS A 1064 37.39 -15.29 -37.91
N PHE A 1065 36.72 -14.54 -38.79
CA PHE A 1065 35.48 -13.83 -38.48
C PHE A 1065 34.24 -14.53 -39.05
N TYR A 1066 33.12 -14.41 -38.33
CA TYR A 1066 31.87 -15.07 -38.64
C TYR A 1066 30.68 -14.13 -38.41
N ARG A 1067 29.66 -14.26 -39.28
CA ARG A 1067 28.34 -13.63 -39.14
C ARG A 1067 27.36 -14.62 -38.53
N LEU A 1068 26.46 -14.11 -37.69
CA LEU A 1068 25.35 -14.88 -37.15
C LEU A 1068 24.27 -15.03 -38.23
N THR A 1069 23.84 -16.27 -38.50
CA THR A 1069 22.78 -16.56 -39.50
C THR A 1069 21.49 -17.08 -38.89
N GLY A 1070 21.48 -17.47 -37.61
CA GLY A 1070 20.29 -17.97 -36.91
C GLY A 1070 20.59 -18.75 -35.62
N ILE A 1071 19.52 -19.19 -34.95
CA ILE A 1071 19.55 -20.12 -33.80
C ILE A 1071 18.80 -21.40 -34.18
N ASP A 1072 19.44 -22.56 -33.97
CA ASP A 1072 18.82 -23.88 -34.04
C ASP A 1072 18.29 -24.23 -32.64
N ASN A 1073 17.02 -23.87 -32.39
CA ASN A 1073 16.34 -24.07 -31.11
C ASN A 1073 16.21 -25.54 -30.72
N GLU A 1074 16.15 -26.46 -31.69
CA GLU A 1074 16.03 -27.90 -31.41
C GLU A 1074 17.32 -28.48 -30.82
N ASN A 1075 18.45 -27.83 -31.08
CA ASN A 1075 19.77 -28.34 -30.74
C ASN A 1075 20.58 -27.37 -29.88
N GLU A 1076 19.92 -26.34 -29.34
CA GLU A 1076 20.48 -25.34 -28.44
C GLU A 1076 21.80 -24.71 -28.96
N CYS A 1077 21.88 -24.45 -30.27
CA CYS A 1077 23.11 -23.95 -30.90
C CYS A 1077 22.88 -22.80 -31.89
N ILE A 1078 23.92 -22.00 -32.14
CA ILE A 1078 23.88 -20.92 -33.16
C ILE A 1078 24.40 -21.40 -34.52
N THR A 1079 23.89 -20.81 -35.60
CA THR A 1079 24.41 -21.01 -36.96
C THR A 1079 25.24 -19.82 -37.39
N LEU A 1080 26.41 -20.10 -37.98
CA LEU A 1080 27.40 -19.11 -38.38
C LEU A 1080 27.75 -19.25 -39.86
N GLU A 1081 28.01 -18.12 -40.51
CA GLU A 1081 28.60 -18.04 -41.84
C GLU A 1081 29.97 -17.39 -41.75
N SER A 1082 30.98 -17.96 -42.43
CA SER A 1082 32.31 -17.37 -42.48
C SER A 1082 32.26 -16.06 -43.27
N CYS A 1083 32.91 -15.02 -42.77
CA CYS A 1083 33.15 -13.83 -43.58
C CYS A 1083 34.29 -14.20 -44.57
N GLU A 1084 33.97 -14.63 -45.80
CA GLU A 1084 35.01 -14.93 -46.81
C GLU A 1084 35.80 -13.65 -47.20
N GLU A 1085 36.99 -13.82 -47.82
CA GLU A 1085 37.99 -12.77 -48.08
C GLU A 1085 37.37 -11.43 -48.55
N GLY A 1086 37.41 -10.43 -47.68
CA GLY A 1086 36.84 -9.10 -47.91
C GLY A 1086 36.83 -8.22 -46.66
N GLU A 1087 36.61 -6.92 -46.85
CA GLU A 1087 36.55 -5.92 -45.78
C GLU A 1087 35.21 -6.01 -45.01
N ILE A 1088 35.28 -6.11 -43.67
CA ILE A 1088 34.11 -6.01 -42.79
C ILE A 1088 33.86 -4.51 -42.53
N PRO A 1089 32.70 -3.96 -42.90
CA PRO A 1089 32.44 -2.53 -42.73
C PRO A 1089 32.50 -2.07 -41.28
N ALA A 1090 32.92 -0.83 -41.08
CA ALA A 1090 32.94 -0.16 -39.77
C ALA A 1090 31.58 -0.26 -39.06
N GLY A 1091 31.60 -0.52 -37.76
CA GLY A 1091 30.42 -0.69 -36.91
C GLY A 1091 29.70 -2.04 -37.06
N THR A 1092 30.17 -2.94 -37.92
CA THR A 1092 29.53 -4.26 -38.10
C THR A 1092 29.90 -5.19 -36.93
N PRO A 1093 28.93 -5.70 -36.15
CA PRO A 1093 29.22 -6.68 -35.12
C PRO A 1093 29.52 -8.05 -35.75
N VAL A 1094 30.53 -8.74 -35.23
CA VAL A 1094 30.98 -10.07 -35.70
C VAL A 1094 31.37 -10.97 -34.55
N LEU A 1095 31.33 -12.28 -34.80
CA LEU A 1095 32.01 -13.28 -33.97
C LEU A 1095 33.39 -13.53 -34.55
N PHE A 1096 34.37 -13.86 -33.70
CA PHE A 1096 35.67 -14.32 -34.15
C PHE A 1096 36.11 -15.57 -33.38
N LYS A 1097 36.91 -16.40 -34.04
CA LYS A 1097 37.58 -17.57 -33.45
C LYS A 1097 39.09 -17.39 -33.60
N MET A 1098 39.83 -17.46 -32.50
CA MET A 1098 41.29 -17.43 -32.49
C MET A 1098 41.86 -18.71 -33.12
N ASN A 1099 42.98 -18.57 -33.84
CA ASN A 1099 43.76 -19.70 -34.30
C ASN A 1099 44.46 -20.40 -33.12
N LYS A 1100 44.78 -21.68 -33.29
CA LYS A 1100 45.44 -22.48 -32.24
C LYS A 1100 46.80 -21.84 -31.90
N ASP A 1101 47.04 -21.63 -30.60
CA ASP A 1101 48.24 -21.02 -30.01
C ASP A 1101 48.34 -19.47 -30.00
N GLU A 1102 47.31 -18.76 -30.49
CA GLU A 1102 47.22 -17.28 -30.40
C GLU A 1102 46.32 -16.81 -29.23
N GLN A 1103 46.73 -15.80 -28.47
CA GLN A 1103 45.98 -15.28 -27.30
C GLN A 1103 45.71 -13.77 -27.32
N THR A 1104 46.18 -13.05 -28.34
CA THR A 1104 45.94 -11.61 -28.49
C THR A 1104 45.30 -11.38 -29.84
N LEU A 1105 44.21 -10.61 -29.86
CA LEU A 1105 43.60 -10.10 -31.08
C LEU A 1105 44.18 -8.70 -31.32
N SER A 1106 44.82 -8.46 -32.46
CA SER A 1106 45.38 -7.15 -32.83
C SER A 1106 44.92 -6.74 -34.22
N ILE A 1107 44.05 -5.73 -34.28
CA ILE A 1107 43.49 -5.22 -35.54
C ILE A 1107 44.03 -3.81 -35.77
N SER A 1108 44.50 -3.54 -36.98
CA SER A 1108 44.93 -2.20 -37.39
C SER A 1108 44.57 -1.91 -38.83
N THR A 1109 44.22 -0.65 -39.10
CA THR A 1109 43.93 -0.19 -40.45
C THR A 1109 44.45 1.23 -40.67
N LYS A 1110 44.71 1.56 -41.93
CA LYS A 1110 45.16 2.88 -42.37
C LYS A 1110 44.02 3.61 -43.08
N ASP A 1111 44.05 4.94 -43.00
CA ASP A 1111 43.07 5.82 -43.63
C ASP A 1111 41.62 5.41 -43.30
N ALA A 1112 41.41 5.12 -42.01
CA ALA A 1112 40.19 4.54 -41.46
C ALA A 1112 39.05 5.57 -41.44
N SER A 1113 37.88 5.21 -41.97
CA SER A 1113 36.64 5.95 -41.70
C SER A 1113 36.03 5.48 -40.38
N ILE A 1114 35.78 6.40 -39.46
CA ILE A 1114 35.27 6.13 -38.12
C ILE A 1114 33.77 6.45 -38.06
N VAL A 1115 32.95 5.44 -37.74
CA VAL A 1115 31.51 5.60 -37.58
C VAL A 1115 31.12 6.00 -36.16
N LYS A 1116 30.04 6.77 -36.05
CA LYS A 1116 29.53 7.28 -34.77
C LYS A 1116 28.92 6.18 -33.89
N GLU A 1117 28.17 5.29 -34.52
CA GLU A 1117 27.37 4.25 -33.87
C GLU A 1117 27.60 2.91 -34.58
N PRO A 1118 27.46 1.77 -33.85
CA PRO A 1118 27.40 0.46 -34.47
C PRO A 1118 26.30 0.38 -35.54
N VAL A 1119 26.50 -0.46 -36.54
CA VAL A 1119 25.45 -0.76 -37.52
C VAL A 1119 24.31 -1.47 -36.77
N ALA A 1120 23.11 -0.89 -36.81
CA ALA A 1120 21.90 -1.48 -36.22
C ALA A 1120 21.77 -2.92 -36.75
N GLY A 1121 21.57 -3.87 -35.82
CA GLY A 1121 21.75 -5.32 -36.01
C GLY A 1121 21.53 -5.78 -37.44
N THR A 1122 22.56 -6.41 -38.02
CA THR A 1122 22.52 -6.86 -39.42
C THR A 1122 21.35 -7.83 -39.62
N ASN A 1123 20.22 -7.34 -40.11
CA ASN A 1123 19.24 -8.18 -40.77
C ASN A 1123 19.97 -8.84 -41.93
N VAL A 1124 20.14 -10.17 -41.86
CA VAL A 1124 20.61 -10.93 -43.02
C VAL A 1124 19.70 -10.55 -44.18
N THR A 1125 20.28 -10.01 -45.25
CA THR A 1125 19.57 -9.55 -46.43
C THR A 1125 18.60 -10.62 -46.95
N LYS A 1126 17.30 -10.31 -46.91
CA LYS A 1126 16.15 -10.89 -47.66
C LYS A 1126 16.14 -12.42 -47.91
N PRO A 1127 15.21 -13.15 -47.28
CA PRO A 1127 14.57 -14.30 -47.89
C PRO A 1127 13.20 -13.90 -48.46
N GLU A 1128 12.91 -14.32 -49.68
CA GLU A 1128 11.56 -14.40 -50.20
C GLU A 1128 10.76 -15.40 -49.35
N ALA A 1129 9.61 -14.98 -48.82
CA ALA A 1129 8.53 -15.78 -48.21
C ALA A 1129 8.89 -16.77 -47.07
N GLU A 1130 8.31 -16.53 -45.89
CA GLU A 1130 8.14 -17.49 -44.78
C GLU A 1130 9.43 -18.06 -44.14
N THR A 1131 10.22 -17.20 -43.48
CA THR A 1131 11.02 -17.47 -42.25
C THR A 1131 11.84 -16.20 -41.95
N ALA A 1132 11.38 -15.36 -41.02
CA ALA A 1132 12.13 -14.18 -40.59
C ALA A 1132 13.38 -14.62 -39.78
N SER A 1133 14.49 -13.89 -39.84
CA SER A 1133 15.69 -14.21 -39.05
C SER A 1133 15.43 -14.03 -37.55
N ASP A 1134 15.61 -15.09 -36.77
CA ASP A 1134 15.12 -15.23 -35.38
C ASP A 1134 15.97 -14.51 -34.29
N VAL A 1135 17.07 -13.82 -34.63
CA VAL A 1135 17.99 -13.16 -33.67
C VAL A 1135 18.91 -12.14 -34.34
N ASN A 1136 19.28 -11.08 -33.60
CA ASN A 1136 20.22 -10.06 -34.06
C ASN A 1136 21.51 -10.05 -33.22
N LEU A 1137 22.66 -10.00 -33.88
CA LEU A 1137 23.92 -9.69 -33.22
C LEU A 1137 24.03 -8.16 -33.12
N VAL A 1138 24.06 -7.63 -31.90
CA VAL A 1138 24.05 -6.20 -31.60
C VAL A 1138 25.40 -5.78 -31.06
N GLY A 1139 26.06 -4.85 -31.76
CA GLY A 1139 27.35 -4.31 -31.37
C GLY A 1139 27.24 -3.13 -30.40
N SER A 1140 28.29 -2.91 -29.61
CA SER A 1140 28.43 -1.73 -28.75
C SER A 1140 29.87 -1.24 -28.69
N PHE A 1141 30.04 0.09 -28.78
CA PHE A 1141 31.30 0.78 -28.54
C PHE A 1141 31.53 1.14 -27.06
N THR A 1142 30.50 0.99 -26.22
CA THR A 1142 30.52 1.28 -24.78
C THR A 1142 30.11 0.07 -23.95
N LYS A 1143 30.34 0.14 -22.63
CA LYS A 1143 29.91 -0.87 -21.68
C LYS A 1143 28.39 -0.88 -21.56
N ILE A 1144 27.79 -2.08 -21.59
CA ILE A 1144 26.35 -2.29 -21.38
C ILE A 1144 26.16 -3.32 -20.25
N GLY A 1145 25.22 -3.08 -19.32
CA GLY A 1145 24.95 -3.99 -18.19
C GLY A 1145 25.85 -3.76 -16.95
N GLY A 1146 25.60 -4.54 -15.90
CA GLY A 1146 26.26 -4.47 -14.57
C GLY A 1146 25.41 -3.78 -13.50
N LYS A 1147 25.96 -3.63 -12.28
CA LYS A 1147 25.26 -3.12 -11.07
C LYS A 1147 24.45 -1.82 -11.25
N ASP A 1148 24.88 -0.93 -12.16
CA ASP A 1148 24.25 0.39 -12.34
C ASP A 1148 23.87 0.75 -13.80
N ASN A 1149 24.14 -0.07 -14.83
CA ASN A 1149 24.02 0.36 -16.24
C ASN A 1149 23.02 -0.44 -17.10
N LYS A 1150 21.85 0.15 -17.33
CA LYS A 1150 20.73 -0.29 -18.18
C LYS A 1150 21.17 -0.64 -19.62
N GLY A 1151 20.53 -1.62 -20.25
CA GLY A 1151 20.64 -1.86 -21.71
C GLY A 1151 20.75 -3.30 -22.17
N LEU A 1152 21.04 -4.26 -21.27
CA LEU A 1152 20.85 -5.70 -21.55
C LEU A 1152 19.48 -6.14 -21.05
N ASP A 1153 18.73 -6.84 -21.90
CA ASP A 1153 17.50 -7.54 -21.51
C ASP A 1153 17.85 -8.86 -20.80
N LYS A 1154 16.96 -9.31 -19.90
CA LYS A 1154 17.10 -10.61 -19.21
C LYS A 1154 17.25 -11.79 -20.20
N ASN A 1155 16.73 -11.64 -21.42
CA ASN A 1155 16.74 -12.66 -22.47
C ASN A 1155 17.92 -12.54 -23.45
N ASP A 1156 18.77 -11.52 -23.31
CA ASP A 1156 19.95 -11.37 -24.16
C ASP A 1156 20.98 -12.46 -23.88
N TYR A 1157 21.81 -12.78 -24.89
CA TYR A 1157 22.91 -13.72 -24.73
C TYR A 1157 24.28 -13.05 -24.88
N ILE A 1158 25.17 -13.33 -23.94
CA ILE A 1158 26.55 -12.86 -23.91
C ILE A 1158 27.54 -14.01 -24.00
N ILE A 1159 28.73 -13.80 -24.58
CA ILE A 1159 29.71 -14.87 -24.74
C ILE A 1159 30.63 -15.03 -23.52
N GLY A 1160 30.81 -16.26 -23.06
CA GLY A 1160 31.74 -16.64 -22.00
C GLY A 1160 32.08 -18.13 -22.04
N LYS A 1161 33.38 -18.47 -21.92
CA LYS A 1161 33.88 -19.87 -22.00
C LYS A 1161 33.41 -20.60 -23.26
N ASP A 1162 33.55 -19.95 -24.42
CA ASP A 1162 33.17 -20.47 -25.74
C ASP A 1162 31.68 -20.85 -25.90
N LYS A 1163 30.81 -20.32 -25.03
CA LYS A 1163 29.35 -20.49 -25.07
C LYS A 1163 28.66 -19.14 -24.94
N PHE A 1164 27.45 -19.05 -25.48
CA PHE A 1164 26.56 -17.93 -25.25
C PHE A 1164 25.65 -18.23 -24.06
N TRP A 1165 25.65 -17.36 -23.06
CA TRP A 1165 24.88 -17.50 -21.83
C TRP A 1165 23.79 -16.45 -21.80
N ARG A 1166 22.58 -16.86 -21.43
CA ARG A 1166 21.47 -15.93 -21.25
C ARG A 1166 21.71 -15.09 -19.99
N VAL A 1167 21.43 -13.79 -20.06
CA VAL A 1167 21.70 -12.82 -19.00
C VAL A 1167 21.01 -13.20 -17.69
N SER A 1168 19.74 -13.62 -17.71
CA SER A 1168 18.98 -14.04 -16.53
C SER A 1168 19.62 -15.20 -15.76
N ASP A 1169 20.39 -16.05 -16.43
CA ASP A 1169 20.96 -17.26 -15.85
C ASP A 1169 22.35 -17.02 -15.25
N LEU A 1170 22.89 -15.81 -15.43
CA LEU A 1170 24.15 -15.37 -14.86
C LEU A 1170 23.99 -14.32 -13.75
N ASP A 1171 22.77 -13.84 -13.48
CA ASP A 1171 22.53 -12.79 -12.50
C ASP A 1171 22.50 -13.36 -11.07
N ASP A 1172 23.58 -13.13 -10.33
CA ASP A 1172 23.77 -13.53 -8.94
C ASP A 1172 23.49 -12.38 -7.94
N GLY A 1173 22.89 -11.27 -8.42
CA GLY A 1173 22.68 -10.05 -7.65
C GLY A 1173 23.81 -9.02 -7.76
N ASN A 1174 24.91 -9.31 -8.47
CA ASN A 1174 25.97 -8.35 -8.77
C ASN A 1174 25.83 -7.66 -10.15
N GLY A 1175 24.86 -8.10 -10.97
CA GLY A 1175 24.57 -7.57 -12.31
C GLY A 1175 25.50 -8.08 -13.42
N VAL A 1176 24.92 -8.42 -14.57
CA VAL A 1176 25.62 -8.99 -15.74
C VAL A 1176 25.87 -7.90 -16.79
N GLY A 1177 27.06 -7.86 -17.39
CA GLY A 1177 27.40 -6.84 -18.40
C GLY A 1177 28.49 -7.24 -19.39
N ILE A 1178 28.52 -6.56 -20.53
CA ILE A 1178 29.55 -6.67 -21.57
C ILE A 1178 30.48 -5.45 -21.57
N LYS A 1179 31.75 -5.69 -21.87
CA LYS A 1179 32.74 -4.62 -22.06
C LYS A 1179 32.53 -3.87 -23.40
N PRO A 1180 33.10 -2.66 -23.55
CA PRO A 1180 33.21 -1.95 -24.83
C PRO A 1180 33.78 -2.78 -25.97
N MET A 1181 33.46 -2.42 -27.22
CA MET A 1181 33.91 -3.09 -28.44
C MET A 1181 33.52 -4.57 -28.49
N ARG A 1182 32.31 -4.89 -28.03
CA ARG A 1182 31.75 -6.24 -28.00
C ARG A 1182 30.40 -6.25 -28.71
N ALA A 1183 29.93 -7.46 -28.97
CA ALA A 1183 28.56 -7.69 -29.39
C ALA A 1183 27.87 -8.73 -28.50
N TYR A 1184 26.55 -8.66 -28.44
CA TYR A 1184 25.67 -9.61 -27.77
C TYR A 1184 24.54 -10.03 -28.72
N ILE A 1185 23.83 -11.10 -28.40
CA ILE A 1185 22.70 -11.57 -29.20
C ILE A 1185 21.41 -11.12 -28.54
N HIS A 1186 20.58 -10.39 -29.29
CA HIS A 1186 19.24 -9.99 -28.89
C HIS A 1186 18.20 -10.83 -29.64
N PRO A 1187 17.38 -11.63 -28.94
CA PRO A 1187 16.25 -12.36 -29.56
C PRO A 1187 15.23 -11.40 -30.14
N ALA A 1188 14.76 -11.67 -31.36
CA ALA A 1188 13.74 -10.82 -32.00
C ALA A 1188 12.37 -10.88 -31.27
N TYR A 1189 12.11 -11.96 -30.52
CA TYR A 1189 10.90 -12.16 -29.73
C TYR A 1189 11.20 -12.91 -28.43
N GLU A 1190 10.49 -12.58 -27.34
CA GLU A 1190 10.69 -13.18 -26.01
C GLU A 1190 10.53 -14.71 -26.00
N TYR A 1191 9.64 -15.26 -26.84
CA TYR A 1191 9.42 -16.70 -26.92
C TYR A 1191 10.58 -17.47 -27.57
N LEU A 1192 11.53 -16.80 -28.23
CA LEU A 1192 12.73 -17.43 -28.81
C LEU A 1192 13.85 -17.58 -27.76
N ALA A 1193 13.73 -16.92 -26.60
CA ALA A 1193 14.71 -16.97 -25.51
C ALA A 1193 14.51 -18.19 -24.59
N ARG A 1194 14.55 -19.41 -25.14
CA ARG A 1194 14.19 -20.64 -24.40
C ARG A 1194 15.36 -21.38 -23.76
N ALA A 1195 16.56 -21.30 -24.34
CA ALA A 1195 17.72 -22.05 -23.86
C ALA A 1195 18.49 -21.26 -22.79
N ALA A 1196 18.97 -21.95 -21.75
CA ALA A 1196 19.81 -21.30 -20.73
C ALA A 1196 21.21 -20.95 -21.25
N MET A 1197 21.69 -21.73 -22.22
CA MET A 1197 22.94 -21.51 -22.92
C MET A 1197 22.81 -21.95 -24.38
N LEU A 1198 23.54 -21.31 -25.29
CA LEU A 1198 23.66 -21.70 -26.69
C LEU A 1198 25.12 -22.10 -26.99
N SER A 1199 25.30 -23.26 -27.62
CA SER A 1199 26.61 -23.70 -28.07
C SER A 1199 26.95 -23.16 -29.45
N ILE A 1200 28.24 -22.93 -29.69
CA ILE A 1200 28.78 -22.62 -31.02
C ILE A 1200 29.04 -23.95 -31.75
N GLY A 1201 27.96 -24.68 -32.08
CA GLY A 1201 28.00 -25.97 -32.79
C GLY A 1201 27.08 -27.07 -32.21
N LYS A 1202 26.73 -28.06 -33.05
CA LYS A 1202 25.81 -29.17 -32.75
C LYS A 1202 26.55 -30.31 -32.02
N GLY A 1203 26.49 -30.31 -30.69
CA GLY A 1203 27.04 -31.38 -29.83
C GLY A 1203 28.51 -31.20 -29.43
N GLU A 1204 28.86 -31.76 -28.27
CA GLU A 1204 30.19 -31.63 -27.65
C GLU A 1204 31.33 -32.03 -28.60
N GLY A 1205 32.10 -31.03 -29.04
CA GLY A 1205 33.51 -31.22 -29.38
C GLY A 1205 33.97 -30.94 -30.81
N THR A 1206 33.11 -30.79 -31.80
CA THR A 1206 33.55 -30.39 -33.16
C THR A 1206 32.42 -29.69 -33.90
N THR A 1207 32.65 -28.46 -34.39
CA THR A 1207 31.72 -27.87 -35.36
C THR A 1207 31.61 -28.81 -36.57
N ALA A 1208 30.50 -28.79 -37.31
CA ALA A 1208 30.38 -29.58 -38.55
C ALA A 1208 31.57 -29.33 -39.51
N ILE A 1209 32.15 -28.13 -39.45
CA ILE A 1209 33.39 -27.72 -40.13
C ILE A 1209 34.63 -28.45 -39.62
N ASP A 1210 34.79 -28.60 -38.30
CA ASP A 1210 35.93 -29.34 -37.72
C ASP A 1210 35.85 -30.84 -38.07
N ASN A 1211 34.65 -31.43 -38.13
CA ASN A 1211 34.45 -32.79 -38.63
C ASN A 1211 34.69 -32.90 -40.15
N LEU A 1212 34.29 -31.91 -40.94
CA LEU A 1212 34.55 -31.87 -42.39
C LEU A 1212 36.05 -31.78 -42.71
N ASN A 1213 36.80 -30.94 -41.97
CA ASN A 1213 38.25 -30.82 -42.13
C ASN A 1213 39.00 -32.05 -41.65
N ALA A 1214 38.53 -32.72 -40.57
CA ALA A 1214 39.09 -33.97 -40.10
C ALA A 1214 38.81 -35.15 -41.05
N ILE A 1215 37.63 -35.19 -41.68
CA ILE A 1215 37.25 -36.21 -42.64
C ILE A 1215 37.96 -35.99 -43.98
N SER A 1216 37.99 -34.76 -44.51
CA SER A 1216 38.63 -34.40 -45.79
C SER A 1216 40.13 -34.74 -45.87
N ASN A 1217 40.81 -34.82 -44.73
CA ASN A 1217 42.24 -35.12 -44.63
C ASN A 1217 42.53 -36.54 -44.07
N ASP A 1218 41.52 -37.40 -43.98
CA ASP A 1218 41.70 -38.79 -43.51
C ASP A 1218 42.10 -39.72 -44.67
N ALA A 1219 43.34 -40.22 -44.62
CA ALA A 1219 43.88 -41.16 -45.61
C ALA A 1219 43.15 -42.53 -45.66
N ASN A 1220 42.35 -42.85 -44.64
CA ASN A 1220 41.61 -44.13 -44.55
C ASN A 1220 40.11 -43.99 -44.89
N ALA A 1221 39.66 -42.83 -45.36
CA ALA A 1221 38.29 -42.60 -45.79
C ALA A 1221 38.13 -42.80 -47.31
N GLU A 1222 37.03 -43.44 -47.72
CA GLU A 1222 36.62 -43.57 -49.11
C GLU A 1222 35.41 -42.67 -49.38
N TYR A 1223 35.49 -41.82 -50.40
CA TYR A 1223 34.45 -40.86 -50.76
C TYR A 1223 33.70 -41.35 -51.99
N TYR A 1224 32.39 -41.13 -52.01
CA TYR A 1224 31.53 -41.45 -53.13
C TYR A 1224 30.55 -40.31 -53.40
N ASP A 1225 30.19 -40.09 -54.66
CA ASP A 1225 29.12 -39.18 -55.05
C ASP A 1225 27.71 -39.76 -54.77
N ALA A 1226 26.67 -38.95 -55.00
CA ALA A 1226 25.28 -39.36 -54.81
C ALA A 1226 24.84 -40.58 -55.65
N ASN A 1227 25.59 -40.90 -56.70
CA ASN A 1227 25.35 -42.05 -57.59
C ASN A 1227 26.22 -43.27 -57.22
N GLY A 1228 27.01 -43.20 -56.14
CA GLY A 1228 27.85 -44.29 -55.67
C GLY A 1228 29.20 -44.43 -56.39
N ARG A 1229 29.68 -43.41 -57.12
CA ARG A 1229 31.00 -43.43 -57.77
C ARG A 1229 32.07 -42.90 -56.83
N ARG A 1230 33.22 -43.59 -56.75
CA ARG A 1230 34.32 -43.20 -55.88
C ARG A 1230 34.96 -41.88 -56.33
N THR A 1231 35.21 -40.96 -55.40
CA THR A 1231 35.84 -39.66 -55.63
C THR A 1231 37.13 -39.52 -54.81
N ASN A 1232 38.02 -38.60 -55.20
CA ASN A 1232 39.30 -38.36 -54.53
C ASN A 1232 39.18 -37.47 -53.26
N GLY A 1233 37.95 -37.15 -52.86
CA GLY A 1233 37.63 -36.25 -51.76
C GLY A 1233 36.16 -35.84 -51.82
N LEU A 1234 35.74 -34.99 -50.88
CA LEU A 1234 34.39 -34.43 -50.85
C LEU A 1234 34.14 -33.53 -52.09
N GLN A 1235 32.96 -33.63 -52.67
CA GLN A 1235 32.51 -32.86 -53.84
C GLN A 1235 31.29 -32.00 -53.48
N LYS A 1236 31.02 -30.92 -54.23
CA LYS A 1236 29.80 -30.13 -54.04
C LYS A 1236 28.55 -31.01 -54.29
N GLY A 1237 27.60 -31.02 -53.36
CA GLY A 1237 26.43 -31.91 -53.35
C GLY A 1237 26.48 -33.02 -52.29
N LEU A 1238 25.64 -34.04 -52.43
CA LEU A 1238 25.57 -35.17 -51.50
C LEU A 1238 26.72 -36.16 -51.75
N ASN A 1239 27.50 -36.41 -50.71
CA ASN A 1239 28.59 -37.38 -50.68
C ASN A 1239 28.24 -38.51 -49.71
N ILE A 1240 28.71 -39.71 -50.04
CA ILE A 1240 28.71 -40.86 -49.14
C ILE A 1240 30.16 -41.13 -48.77
N VAL A 1241 30.50 -41.07 -47.49
CA VAL A 1241 31.86 -41.29 -47.00
C VAL A 1241 31.91 -42.56 -46.17
N LYS A 1242 32.82 -43.46 -46.49
CA LYS A 1242 33.00 -44.74 -45.80
C LYS A 1242 34.33 -44.75 -45.06
N ARG A 1243 34.31 -45.08 -43.78
CA ARG A 1243 35.48 -45.16 -42.92
C ARG A 1243 35.39 -46.42 -42.05
N GLY A 1244 36.18 -47.43 -42.37
CA GLY A 1244 36.06 -48.76 -41.75
C GLY A 1244 34.67 -49.36 -41.96
N SER A 1245 33.99 -49.74 -40.87
CA SER A 1245 32.63 -50.33 -40.88
C SER A 1245 31.49 -49.31 -40.88
N LYS A 1246 31.79 -48.00 -40.82
CA LYS A 1246 30.79 -46.92 -40.76
C LYS A 1246 30.69 -46.18 -42.09
N THR A 1247 29.46 -45.81 -42.45
CA THR A 1247 29.13 -45.02 -43.64
C THR A 1247 28.38 -43.75 -43.22
N TYR A 1248 28.83 -42.60 -43.72
CA TYR A 1248 28.30 -41.27 -43.46
C TYR A 1248 27.69 -40.70 -44.75
N LYS A 1249 26.63 -39.90 -44.63
CA LYS A 1249 26.14 -39.05 -45.70
C LYS A 1249 26.48 -37.60 -45.37
N ILE A 1250 27.22 -36.94 -46.25
CA ILE A 1250 27.73 -35.58 -46.06
C ILE A 1250 27.26 -34.72 -47.23
N MET A 1251 26.45 -33.70 -46.97
CA MET A 1251 26.04 -32.74 -47.99
C MET A 1251 26.98 -31.53 -47.92
N VAL A 1252 27.73 -31.28 -48.99
CA VAL A 1252 28.59 -30.11 -49.14
C VAL A 1252 27.79 -29.10 -49.96
N LYS A 1253 27.33 -28.01 -49.33
CA LYS A 1253 26.53 -26.98 -50.01
C LYS A 1253 27.37 -26.12 -50.93
#